data_AF-A0A6C0JX22-F1
#
_entry.id   AF-A0A6C0JX22-F1
#
_cell.length_a   1.000
_cell.length_b   1.000
_cell.length_c   1.000
_cell.angle_alpha   90.00
_cell.angle_beta   90.00
_cell.angle_gamma   90.00
#
_symmetry.space_group_name_H-M   'P 1'
#
loop_
_entity.id
_entity.type
_entity.pdbx_description
1 polymer ?
#
loop_
_entity_poly.entity_id
_entity_poly.type
_entity_poly.pdbx_seq_one_letter_code
_entity_poly.pdbx_strand_id
1 'polypeptide(L)'
;MKIEKYRKNVKNNKMWTHQKKCIKKLQDFFIKRENMKCLVKMFCGTGKSRIAMWSALKWCKCLAIFVFPTIALTNQFANDYLKDTKTWKEAKHMSKLSVCSKNESIDDSTIEFSTDENEIIDFINKTGKKLVTVTYSSFPKLMSILKEQNCKVDIMIFDEAHHITGDAITTCLKDQSFNDIVEKSIYFTATAHDLINSGDNLCGETIFEYSHYQAVEDGICNDFDICIDIFTPKEQGSKNYMADPDNEEDIDVFKQEKLGLLYDALARAILQTSNTKALTFHNRSTTSHKTNTDVIEFAKPMVFRQHFERVCKDEFPESIVPKITLKGIVGTTKNRTSILKEFDETSEEQVYVISSCKTIGEGIDTKTGNMIMFADPRENITSLIQAIGRATRKTENTKRKSTILLPVYVNMDLYRDCETIEDKDKVLREEMCKYGNFDVVLNVLAALHQDDKEYYDLCLNYPAKFSPKEVKESLEKQGCTVEPKTYTRDELCEKYNSKYNTDDESLFTDIGEQNECKIEVFTQSMEEPIEIYNEEGEGIMRFMYNEDEDNFVVVKDKKKKIVASKRKPFKITINVNDDFRVMWKISDVTLTSMLTTAVTNAYIESFIGTDKEKIDMEKAKKVVAHFKRCGEMPKQNINRKEECMLAAWVSRLKRALDGKKDAGIWYPSVKLYLDENILNWRNVVDQEQIALGRAKECYEWFKQYGKLPSKSFVKGREYERKLGYWLHGQRCAIKGKGNICYLSVKKYLDENIPGWNDDLETKSLNKAKECVEWIRTNGCKPSRINRNDKRGREKEHELATWLHDRKCSLKDSKIKSYPSVIKYLDKEIPGWSDEREKIILDKAKECAVWFKNNKKMPKQYYSEQKKKDNEKEHELGVWLDQQRLNLRKEKIKPIIKKYLDKEIPGWQGEIKRSFEQIKQEKQKTIPLISQLHKKYKTMHSNNYKLKMTSELFIEYHQLAKKIDTFDDTEQHVPTFIAGQIKKMLKNIIGLRKTKIIDLGNGTFNLPIALFDIFKKKKNKERLTNLLVDNYLGIDVIDARKQDGLINDPKEITKSLNFISADIATMENVVDDDVFDIAVLSRSLWATNKNDVLKEARRVVKHGGRLIVCEPFMRWWDKETKTNKLVPLLQKNGWIIVDKINTELGQDDKYNVFFYIICRKDDYEN
;
A
#
# COMPACT_ATOMS: atom_id res chain seq x y z
N MET A 1 -16.63 35.58 -27.74
CA MET A 1 -15.66 36.36 -26.92
C MET A 1 -14.26 35.73 -26.74
N LYS A 2 -14.01 34.66 -25.95
CA LYS A 2 -12.63 34.13 -25.74
C LYS A 2 -11.95 33.63 -27.03
N ILE A 3 -12.69 32.91 -27.89
CA ILE A 3 -12.22 32.44 -29.20
C ILE A 3 -12.00 33.59 -30.20
N GLU A 4 -12.84 34.63 -30.18
CA GLU A 4 -12.63 35.82 -31.01
C GLU A 4 -11.43 36.65 -30.56
N LYS A 5 -11.14 36.69 -29.25
CA LYS A 5 -9.93 37.33 -28.71
C LYS A 5 -8.66 36.56 -29.14
N TYR A 6 -8.73 35.23 -29.20
CA TYR A 6 -7.68 34.40 -29.81
C TYR A 6 -7.51 34.73 -31.30
N ARG A 7 -8.61 34.74 -32.09
CA ARG A 7 -8.61 35.11 -33.53
C ARG A 7 -8.00 36.50 -33.80
N LYS A 8 -8.29 37.50 -32.95
CA LYS A 8 -7.74 38.87 -33.06
C LYS A 8 -6.27 38.98 -32.68
N ASN A 9 -5.78 38.14 -31.76
CA ASN A 9 -4.38 38.17 -31.29
C ASN A 9 -3.43 37.42 -32.22
N VAL A 10 -3.88 36.31 -32.84
CA VAL A 10 -3.10 35.56 -33.84
C VAL A 10 -2.94 36.38 -35.12
N LYS A 11 -4.01 37.01 -35.63
CA LYS A 11 -3.93 37.89 -36.82
C LYS A 11 -3.08 39.16 -36.64
N ASN A 12 -2.95 39.68 -35.41
CA ASN A 12 -2.20 40.91 -35.14
C ASN A 12 -0.84 40.68 -34.46
N ASN A 13 -0.37 39.43 -34.39
CA ASN A 13 0.91 39.11 -33.77
C ASN A 13 1.05 39.72 -32.36
N LYS A 14 -0.01 39.71 -31.54
CA LYS A 14 0.03 40.23 -30.17
C LYS A 14 0.43 39.12 -29.20
N MET A 15 1.33 39.42 -28.26
CA MET A 15 1.70 38.50 -27.16
C MET A 15 0.46 38.13 -26.35
N TRP A 16 0.34 36.84 -26.00
CA TRP A 16 -0.71 36.35 -25.11
C TRP A 16 -0.52 36.85 -23.67
N THR A 17 -1.57 36.75 -22.86
CA THR A 17 -1.56 37.30 -21.49
C THR A 17 -0.48 36.65 -20.62
N HIS A 18 -0.34 35.31 -20.66
CA HIS A 18 0.69 34.60 -19.92
C HIS A 18 2.11 34.93 -20.41
N GLN A 19 2.29 35.12 -21.72
CA GLN A 19 3.56 35.57 -22.30
C GLN A 19 3.95 36.96 -21.77
N LYS A 20 3.00 37.89 -21.68
CA LYS A 20 3.23 39.22 -21.09
C LYS A 20 3.54 39.14 -19.60
N LYS A 21 2.86 38.27 -18.85
CA LYS A 21 3.13 38.02 -17.43
C LYS A 21 4.56 37.48 -17.24
N CYS A 22 4.97 36.50 -18.06
CA CYS A 22 6.33 35.95 -18.05
C CYS A 22 7.37 37.02 -18.36
N ILE A 23 7.15 37.82 -19.42
CA ILE A 23 8.04 38.92 -19.79
C ILE A 23 8.21 39.92 -18.65
N LYS A 24 7.09 40.32 -18.02
CA LYS A 24 7.14 41.23 -16.87
C LYS A 24 7.96 40.64 -15.73
N LYS A 25 7.74 39.37 -15.38
CA LYS A 25 8.54 38.69 -14.34
C LYS A 25 10.03 38.63 -14.67
N LEU A 26 10.39 38.34 -15.93
CA LEU A 26 11.78 38.35 -16.37
C LEU A 26 12.40 39.75 -16.27
N GLN A 27 11.65 40.80 -16.63
CA GLN A 27 12.10 42.19 -16.48
C GLN A 27 12.32 42.53 -15.00
N ASP A 28 11.34 42.27 -14.14
CA ASP A 28 11.41 42.54 -12.71
C ASP A 28 12.59 41.79 -12.06
N PHE A 29 12.85 40.55 -12.48
CA PHE A 29 13.97 39.72 -12.00
C PHE A 29 15.33 40.33 -12.38
N PHE A 30 15.59 40.61 -13.66
CA PHE A 30 16.88 41.14 -14.10
C PHE A 30 17.13 42.60 -13.68
N ILE A 31 16.09 43.35 -13.30
CA ILE A 31 16.25 44.71 -12.73
C ILE A 31 16.89 44.66 -11.34
N LYS A 32 16.56 43.66 -10.50
CA LYS A 32 17.10 43.55 -9.14
C LYS A 32 18.60 43.25 -9.10
N ARG A 33 19.14 42.65 -10.17
CA ARG A 33 20.56 42.26 -10.34
C ARG A 33 21.16 41.37 -9.25
N GLU A 34 20.34 40.77 -8.37
CA GLU A 34 20.79 39.82 -7.35
C GLU A 34 21.24 38.48 -7.96
N ASN A 35 20.60 38.07 -9.06
CA ASN A 35 20.92 36.85 -9.81
C ASN A 35 20.68 37.10 -11.31
N MET A 36 21.50 36.46 -12.15
CA MET A 36 21.46 36.57 -13.61
C MET A 36 21.08 35.26 -14.32
N LYS A 37 20.75 34.22 -13.56
CA LYS A 37 20.28 32.92 -14.06
C LYS A 37 18.85 32.69 -13.57
N CYS A 38 17.94 32.35 -14.48
CA CYS A 38 16.57 32.02 -14.11
C CYS A 38 15.96 30.89 -14.95
N LEU A 39 15.08 30.13 -14.32
CA LEU A 39 14.32 29.05 -14.92
C LEU A 39 12.88 29.51 -15.20
N VAL A 40 12.40 29.22 -16.41
CA VAL A 40 11.04 29.45 -16.87
C VAL A 40 10.43 28.12 -17.29
N LYS A 41 9.47 27.64 -16.49
CA LYS A 41 8.75 26.40 -16.76
C LYS A 41 7.46 26.73 -17.53
N MET A 42 7.34 26.24 -18.76
CA MET A 42 6.14 26.49 -19.58
C MET A 42 5.79 25.26 -20.42
N PHE A 43 4.52 24.89 -20.43
CA PHE A 43 4.02 23.78 -21.23
C PHE A 43 4.30 23.96 -22.73
N CYS A 44 4.47 22.85 -23.44
CA CYS A 44 4.72 22.86 -24.89
C CYS A 44 3.57 23.52 -25.67
N GLY A 45 3.88 24.19 -26.79
CA GLY A 45 2.86 24.89 -27.60
C GLY A 45 2.37 26.24 -27.06
N THR A 46 2.78 26.67 -25.86
CA THR A 46 2.37 27.95 -25.25
C THR A 46 3.19 29.17 -25.69
N GLY A 47 4.17 28.96 -26.58
CA GLY A 47 4.98 30.01 -27.23
C GLY A 47 6.26 30.40 -26.49
N LYS A 48 6.96 29.43 -25.90
CA LYS A 48 8.31 29.61 -25.28
C LYS A 48 9.28 30.32 -26.20
N SER A 49 9.43 29.83 -27.44
CA SER A 49 10.34 30.38 -28.45
C SER A 49 10.06 31.85 -28.77
N ARG A 50 8.81 32.30 -28.62
CA ARG A 50 8.41 33.70 -28.82
C ARG A 50 8.92 34.61 -27.70
N ILE A 51 8.87 34.14 -26.45
CA ILE A 51 9.43 34.84 -25.30
C ILE A 51 10.97 34.83 -25.40
N ALA A 52 11.56 33.71 -25.82
CA ALA A 52 13.00 33.60 -26.07
C ALA A 52 13.46 34.65 -27.10
N MET A 53 12.80 34.72 -28.27
CA MET A 53 13.14 35.70 -29.30
C MET A 53 12.97 37.14 -28.80
N TRP A 54 11.87 37.45 -28.10
CA TRP A 54 11.66 38.77 -27.51
C TRP A 54 12.77 39.13 -26.51
N SER A 55 13.18 38.17 -25.68
CA SER A 55 14.21 38.34 -24.66
C SER A 55 15.58 38.64 -25.30
N ALA A 56 15.94 37.88 -26.33
CA ALA A 56 17.17 38.09 -27.09
C ALA A 56 17.19 39.50 -27.72
N LEU A 57 16.13 39.90 -28.42
CA LEU A 57 16.07 41.23 -29.04
C LEU A 57 16.12 42.36 -27.99
N LYS A 58 15.43 42.19 -26.87
CA LYS A 58 15.36 43.20 -25.82
C LYS A 58 16.70 43.41 -25.11
N TRP A 59 17.45 42.34 -24.86
CA TRP A 59 18.65 42.38 -24.02
C TRP A 59 19.97 42.23 -24.78
N CYS A 60 19.96 41.89 -26.07
CA CYS A 60 21.16 41.84 -26.91
C CYS A 60 21.71 43.25 -27.19
N LYS A 61 22.95 43.49 -26.75
CA LYS A 61 23.72 44.70 -27.08
C LYS A 61 24.72 44.41 -28.21
N CYS A 62 25.35 43.24 -28.16
CA CYS A 62 26.36 42.73 -29.09
C CYS A 62 26.07 41.28 -29.50
N LEU A 63 25.83 40.36 -28.56
CA LEU A 63 25.72 38.93 -28.85
C LEU A 63 24.65 38.23 -28.00
N ALA A 64 23.70 37.58 -28.67
CA ALA A 64 22.75 36.67 -28.05
C ALA A 64 22.85 35.26 -28.63
N ILE A 65 22.78 34.25 -27.75
CA ILE A 65 22.97 32.85 -28.11
C ILE A 65 21.73 32.05 -27.71
N PHE A 66 21.23 31.22 -28.62
CA PHE A 66 20.17 30.24 -28.36
C PHE A 66 20.76 28.83 -28.41
N VAL A 67 20.44 28.02 -27.40
CA VAL A 67 20.91 26.64 -27.28
C VAL A 67 19.71 25.70 -27.44
N PHE A 68 19.79 24.76 -28.37
CA PHE A 68 18.73 23.79 -28.69
C PHE A 68 19.26 22.34 -28.65
N PRO A 69 18.41 21.32 -28.44
CA PRO A 69 18.86 19.92 -28.44
C PRO A 69 19.11 19.33 -29.82
N THR A 70 18.37 19.76 -30.84
CA THR A 70 18.46 19.16 -32.17
C THR A 70 18.68 20.20 -33.27
N ILE A 71 19.32 19.78 -34.36
CA ILE A 71 19.48 20.59 -35.58
C ILE A 71 18.10 20.96 -36.15
N ALA A 72 17.12 20.05 -36.05
CA ALA A 72 15.76 20.29 -36.49
C ALA A 72 15.10 21.47 -35.74
N LEU A 73 15.24 21.56 -34.41
CA LEU A 73 14.74 22.70 -33.63
C LEU A 73 15.47 23.99 -33.99
N THR A 74 16.78 23.94 -34.15
CA THR A 74 17.58 25.08 -34.58
C THR A 74 17.10 25.63 -35.92
N ASN A 75 16.92 24.75 -36.91
CA ASN A 75 16.43 25.11 -38.24
C ASN A 75 14.98 25.63 -38.20
N GLN A 76 14.13 25.03 -37.37
CA GLN A 76 12.76 25.49 -37.17
C GLN A 76 12.74 26.92 -36.60
N PHE A 77 13.49 27.15 -35.52
CA PHE A 77 13.58 28.46 -34.89
C PHE A 77 14.16 29.51 -35.85
N ALA A 78 15.20 29.14 -36.59
CA ALA A 78 15.81 29.99 -37.61
C ALA A 78 14.79 30.42 -38.68
N ASN A 79 14.02 29.49 -39.22
CA ASN A 79 12.99 29.79 -40.22
C ASN A 79 11.83 30.61 -39.65
N ASP A 80 11.33 30.26 -38.47
CA ASP A 80 10.14 30.90 -37.88
C ASP A 80 10.42 32.29 -37.28
N TYR A 81 11.65 32.53 -36.78
CA TYR A 81 11.97 33.74 -36.02
C TYR A 81 13.12 34.57 -36.62
N LEU A 82 14.22 33.93 -37.06
CA LEU A 82 15.38 34.67 -37.56
C LEU A 82 15.19 35.18 -39.00
N LYS A 83 14.45 34.43 -39.83
CA LYS A 83 14.10 34.82 -41.21
C LYS A 83 12.88 35.74 -41.28
N ASP A 84 11.93 35.63 -40.36
CA ASP A 84 10.74 36.48 -40.32
C ASP A 84 11.05 37.90 -39.82
N THR A 85 11.73 38.65 -40.68
CA THR A 85 12.09 40.06 -40.46
C THR A 85 10.90 41.02 -40.60
N LYS A 86 9.74 40.54 -41.07
CA LYS A 86 8.50 41.35 -41.12
C LYS A 86 7.93 41.48 -39.71
N THR A 87 7.88 40.36 -38.99
CA THR A 87 7.42 40.26 -37.61
C THR A 87 8.48 40.78 -36.63
N TRP A 88 9.74 40.37 -36.82
CA TRP A 88 10.86 40.69 -35.95
C TRP A 88 11.82 41.69 -36.61
N LYS A 89 11.35 42.92 -36.81
CA LYS A 89 12.08 43.97 -37.56
C LYS A 89 13.50 44.21 -37.06
N GLU A 90 13.72 44.16 -35.75
CA GLU A 90 15.04 44.36 -35.13
C GLU A 90 16.05 43.28 -35.56
N ALA A 91 15.58 42.04 -35.79
CA ALA A 91 16.43 40.94 -36.27
C ALA A 91 16.91 41.13 -37.72
N LYS A 92 16.32 42.05 -38.49
CA LYS A 92 16.74 42.33 -39.87
C LYS A 92 18.18 42.86 -39.95
N HIS A 93 18.60 43.63 -38.95
CA HIS A 93 19.90 44.31 -38.92
C HIS A 93 20.96 43.55 -38.10
N MET A 94 20.66 42.31 -37.68
CA MET A 94 21.57 41.49 -36.89
C MET A 94 22.20 40.42 -37.76
N SER A 95 23.50 40.20 -37.60
CA SER A 95 24.22 39.08 -38.21
C SER A 95 23.76 37.77 -37.58
N LYS A 96 23.63 36.70 -38.37
CA LYS A 96 23.06 35.41 -37.94
C LYS A 96 23.97 34.25 -38.30
N LEU A 97 24.27 33.41 -37.31
CA LEU A 97 25.05 32.17 -37.49
C LEU A 97 24.35 31.01 -36.78
N SER A 98 24.32 29.86 -37.44
CA SER A 98 23.95 28.60 -36.81
C SER A 98 25.16 27.68 -36.70
N VAL A 99 25.54 27.37 -35.47
CA VAL A 99 26.66 26.48 -35.14
C VAL A 99 26.16 25.03 -35.06
N CYS A 100 26.12 24.38 -36.22
CA CYS A 100 25.71 22.98 -36.38
C CYS A 100 26.19 22.39 -37.71
N SER A 101 26.27 21.06 -37.82
CA SER A 101 26.79 20.36 -39.00
C SER A 101 25.95 20.63 -40.27
N LYS A 102 26.61 20.98 -41.39
CA LYS A 102 26.00 21.42 -42.68
C LYS A 102 25.13 20.37 -43.40
N ASN A 103 25.20 19.07 -43.06
CA ASN A 103 24.62 18.00 -43.89
C ASN A 103 23.08 17.81 -43.81
N GLU A 104 22.35 18.59 -43.00
CA GLU A 104 20.88 18.52 -42.89
C GLU A 104 20.18 19.89 -43.06
N SER A 105 20.92 20.95 -43.42
CA SER A 105 20.38 22.30 -43.54
C SER A 105 19.75 22.56 -44.91
N ILE A 106 18.62 23.27 -44.89
CA ILE A 106 17.94 23.80 -46.08
C ILE A 106 18.88 24.80 -46.76
N ASP A 107 19.10 24.59 -48.06
CA ASP A 107 19.85 25.46 -48.96
C ASP A 107 19.17 26.84 -49.04
N ASP A 108 19.56 27.80 -48.20
CA ASP A 108 19.01 29.15 -48.22
C ASP A 108 19.97 30.22 -47.65
N SER A 109 20.32 31.18 -48.50
CA SER A 109 21.35 32.24 -48.39
C SER A 109 21.26 33.24 -47.22
N THR A 110 20.32 33.09 -46.28
CA THR A 110 19.99 34.14 -45.28
C THR A 110 20.58 33.93 -43.89
N ILE A 111 21.12 32.73 -43.61
CA ILE A 111 21.74 32.38 -42.31
C ILE A 111 23.03 31.60 -42.61
N GLU A 112 24.14 32.03 -42.02
CA GLU A 112 25.42 31.33 -42.14
C GLU A 112 25.37 30.04 -41.29
N PHE A 113 25.91 28.93 -41.80
CA PHE A 113 26.01 27.66 -41.07
C PHE A 113 27.48 27.25 -40.99
N SER A 114 27.98 26.96 -39.79
CA SER A 114 29.35 26.49 -39.63
C SER A 114 29.56 25.60 -38.40
N THR A 115 30.54 24.71 -38.50
CA THR A 115 31.16 24.04 -37.35
C THR A 115 32.67 24.27 -37.32
N ASP A 116 33.19 25.03 -38.28
CA ASP A 116 34.61 25.37 -38.36
C ASP A 116 34.95 26.46 -37.36
N GLU A 117 36.07 26.29 -36.68
CA GLU A 117 36.47 27.18 -35.59
C GLU A 117 36.82 28.59 -36.09
N ASN A 118 37.50 28.68 -37.24
CA ASN A 118 37.89 29.97 -37.80
C ASN A 118 36.67 30.73 -38.31
N GLU A 119 35.74 30.05 -38.99
CA GLU A 119 34.47 30.66 -39.44
C GLU A 119 33.65 31.20 -38.25
N ILE A 120 33.64 30.50 -37.11
CA ILE A 120 32.95 30.96 -35.89
C ILE A 120 33.66 32.18 -35.28
N ILE A 121 35.00 32.17 -35.19
CA ILE A 121 35.79 33.29 -34.69
C ILE A 121 35.57 34.53 -35.54
N ASP A 122 35.65 34.39 -36.87
CA ASP A 122 35.42 35.48 -37.83
C ASP A 122 34.03 36.07 -37.66
N PHE A 123 33.00 35.23 -37.48
CA PHE A 123 31.63 35.70 -37.25
C PHE A 123 31.48 36.45 -35.92
N ILE A 124 32.04 35.92 -34.83
CA ILE A 124 31.98 36.54 -33.50
C ILE A 124 32.66 37.91 -33.52
N ASN A 125 33.72 38.08 -34.30
CA ASN A 125 34.46 39.33 -34.45
C ASN A 125 33.78 40.37 -35.36
N LYS A 126 32.71 40.01 -36.10
CA LYS A 126 31.93 40.97 -36.89
C LYS A 126 31.38 42.09 -36.00
N THR A 127 31.37 43.32 -36.54
CA THR A 127 30.78 44.49 -35.87
C THR A 127 29.24 44.42 -35.89
N GLY A 128 28.61 45.08 -34.91
CA GLY A 128 27.15 45.10 -34.78
C GLY A 128 26.58 43.94 -33.96
N LYS A 129 25.24 43.87 -33.93
CA LYS A 129 24.49 42.90 -33.11
C LYS A 129 24.43 41.54 -33.80
N LYS A 130 24.61 40.48 -33.02
CA LYS A 130 24.73 39.09 -33.48
C LYS A 130 23.72 38.17 -32.79
N LEU A 131 23.15 37.26 -33.57
CA LEU A 131 22.33 36.15 -33.10
C LEU A 131 23.00 34.83 -33.49
N VAL A 132 23.25 33.98 -32.51
CA VAL A 132 23.83 32.65 -32.73
C VAL A 132 22.85 31.59 -32.26
N THR A 133 22.64 30.56 -33.06
CA THR A 133 21.97 29.33 -32.62
C THR A 133 23.00 28.20 -32.54
N VAL A 134 22.94 27.38 -31.50
CA VAL A 134 23.89 26.26 -31.30
C VAL A 134 23.16 25.04 -30.76
N THR A 135 23.63 23.85 -31.09
CA THR A 135 23.12 22.62 -30.47
C THR A 135 23.81 22.36 -29.13
N TYR A 136 23.15 21.69 -28.18
CA TYR A 136 23.79 21.24 -26.92
C TYR A 136 25.06 20.42 -27.16
N SER A 137 25.12 19.64 -28.24
CA SER A 137 26.32 18.88 -28.64
C SER A 137 27.49 19.77 -29.07
N SER A 138 27.22 20.92 -29.68
CA SER A 138 28.23 21.88 -30.14
C SER A 138 28.48 23.01 -29.13
N PHE A 139 27.70 23.05 -28.04
CA PHE A 139 27.79 24.07 -27.00
C PHE A 139 29.15 24.13 -26.30
N PRO A 140 29.79 23.01 -25.88
CA PRO A 140 31.12 23.07 -25.27
C PRO A 140 32.18 23.68 -26.18
N LYS A 141 32.13 23.37 -27.49
CA LYS A 141 33.05 23.95 -28.49
C LYS A 141 32.83 25.45 -28.66
N LEU A 142 31.58 25.90 -28.69
CA LEU A 142 31.30 27.34 -28.74
C LEU A 142 31.80 28.05 -27.47
N MET A 143 31.63 27.44 -26.30
CA MET A 143 32.09 28.00 -25.03
C MET A 143 33.62 28.10 -24.95
N SER A 144 34.38 27.12 -25.46
CA SER A 144 35.85 27.22 -25.50
C SER A 144 36.31 28.38 -26.38
N ILE A 145 35.71 28.54 -27.57
CA ILE A 145 36.01 29.64 -28.49
C ILE A 145 35.69 30.99 -27.84
N LEU A 146 34.51 31.13 -27.22
CA LEU A 146 34.12 32.38 -26.54
C LEU A 146 35.09 32.75 -25.40
N LYS A 147 35.57 31.74 -24.67
CA LYS A 147 36.55 31.90 -23.59
C LYS A 147 37.91 32.35 -24.12
N GLU A 148 38.41 31.71 -25.17
CA GLU A 148 39.70 32.05 -25.80
C GLU A 148 39.68 33.43 -26.44
N GLN A 149 38.58 33.81 -27.08
CA GLN A 149 38.40 35.14 -27.69
C GLN A 149 37.99 36.22 -26.67
N ASN A 150 37.82 35.87 -25.39
CA ASN A 150 37.28 36.75 -24.33
C ASN A 150 36.01 37.50 -24.77
N CYS A 151 35.15 36.82 -25.53
CA CYS A 151 33.94 37.43 -26.09
C CYS A 151 32.81 37.38 -25.06
N LYS A 152 32.24 38.54 -24.71
CA LYS A 152 31.10 38.63 -23.80
C LYS A 152 29.77 38.33 -24.52
N VAL A 153 28.90 37.60 -23.84
CA VAL A 153 27.55 37.25 -24.28
C VAL A 153 26.54 37.99 -23.43
N ASP A 154 25.69 38.83 -24.03
CA ASP A 154 24.71 39.63 -23.27
C ASP A 154 23.57 38.77 -22.71
N ILE A 155 23.19 37.75 -23.48
CA ILE A 155 22.12 36.83 -23.11
C ILE A 155 22.29 35.48 -23.79
N MET A 156 22.14 34.42 -22.99
CA MET A 156 22.13 33.05 -23.45
C MET A 156 20.80 32.39 -23.07
N ILE A 157 20.13 31.78 -24.04
CA ILE A 157 18.80 31.22 -23.86
C ILE A 157 18.85 29.73 -24.17
N PHE A 158 18.57 28.91 -23.17
CA PHE A 158 18.54 27.47 -23.27
C PHE A 158 17.10 27.02 -23.49
N ASP A 159 16.80 26.43 -24.63
CA ASP A 159 15.53 25.75 -24.86
C ASP A 159 15.65 24.28 -24.45
N GLU A 160 14.54 23.67 -24.06
CA GLU A 160 14.48 22.29 -23.53
C GLU A 160 15.60 22.05 -22.49
N ALA A 161 15.69 22.94 -21.50
CA ALA A 161 16.80 23.00 -20.54
C ALA A 161 17.05 21.71 -19.74
N HIS A 162 16.12 20.76 -19.74
CA HIS A 162 16.32 19.44 -19.13
C HIS A 162 17.49 18.65 -19.75
N HIS A 163 17.97 19.02 -20.95
CA HIS A 163 19.17 18.45 -21.58
C HIS A 163 20.50 18.88 -20.93
N ILE A 164 20.47 19.83 -19.97
CA ILE A 164 21.67 20.35 -19.31
C ILE A 164 22.35 19.31 -18.40
N THR A 165 21.64 18.25 -18.01
CA THR A 165 22.14 17.21 -17.09
C THR A 165 23.32 16.39 -17.63
N GLY A 166 23.74 16.59 -18.88
CA GLY A 166 24.95 15.95 -19.43
C GLY A 166 26.25 16.51 -18.85
N ASP A 167 27.22 15.64 -18.57
CA ASP A 167 28.48 15.98 -17.90
C ASP A 167 29.25 17.14 -18.56
N ALA A 168 29.33 17.16 -19.90
CA ALA A 168 30.05 18.19 -20.63
C ALA A 168 29.42 19.59 -20.46
N ILE A 169 28.08 19.67 -20.54
CA ILE A 169 27.34 20.94 -20.41
C ILE A 169 27.35 21.40 -18.96
N THR A 170 27.13 20.48 -18.02
CA THR A 170 27.19 20.75 -16.59
C THR A 170 28.57 21.29 -16.20
N THR A 171 29.64 20.72 -16.76
CA THR A 171 31.01 21.21 -16.55
C THR A 171 31.18 22.64 -17.06
N CYS A 172 30.72 22.94 -18.28
CA CYS A 172 30.76 24.29 -18.83
C CYS A 172 29.98 25.30 -17.97
N LEU A 173 28.81 24.94 -17.45
CA LEU A 173 27.99 25.85 -16.64
C LEU A 173 28.51 26.07 -15.21
N LYS A 174 29.25 25.09 -14.68
CA LYS A 174 29.92 25.16 -13.37
C LYS A 174 31.25 25.90 -13.43
N ASP A 175 31.89 25.99 -14.59
CA ASP A 175 33.11 26.79 -14.79
C ASP A 175 32.82 28.26 -14.45
N GLN A 176 33.62 28.85 -13.57
CA GLN A 176 33.49 30.24 -13.15
C GLN A 176 33.52 31.22 -14.34
N SER A 177 34.30 30.88 -15.37
CA SER A 177 34.37 31.65 -16.62
C SER A 177 33.02 31.79 -17.34
N PHE A 178 32.06 30.88 -17.11
CA PHE A 178 30.71 31.02 -17.65
C PHE A 178 30.04 32.30 -17.16
N ASN A 179 30.13 32.57 -15.85
CA ASN A 179 29.56 33.78 -15.26
C ASN A 179 30.32 35.05 -15.68
N ASP A 180 31.61 34.92 -15.99
CA ASP A 180 32.40 36.02 -16.52
C ASP A 180 32.03 36.34 -17.97
N ILE A 181 31.73 35.32 -18.78
CA ILE A 181 31.42 35.43 -20.21
C ILE A 181 29.96 35.83 -20.44
N VAL A 182 29.02 35.25 -19.69
CA VAL A 182 27.57 35.35 -19.94
C VAL A 182 26.91 36.29 -18.92
N GLU A 183 26.39 37.44 -19.40
CA GLU A 183 25.74 38.44 -18.54
C GLU A 183 24.37 37.98 -18.03
N LYS A 184 23.57 37.29 -18.84
CA LYS A 184 22.23 36.75 -18.47
C LYS A 184 22.01 35.37 -19.06
N SER A 185 21.42 34.46 -18.30
CA SER A 185 20.93 33.20 -18.85
C SER A 185 19.48 32.89 -18.45
N ILE A 186 18.70 32.44 -19.44
CA ILE A 186 17.31 32.01 -19.25
C ILE A 186 17.20 30.57 -19.70
N TYR A 187 16.64 29.74 -18.82
CA TYR A 187 16.44 28.32 -19.06
C TYR A 187 14.95 28.06 -19.26
N PHE A 188 14.55 27.62 -20.45
CA PHE A 188 13.18 27.25 -20.76
C PHE A 188 13.04 25.74 -20.77
N THR A 189 12.02 25.22 -20.09
CA THR A 189 11.67 23.79 -20.17
C THR A 189 10.18 23.58 -19.93
N ALA A 190 9.61 22.51 -20.48
CA ALA A 190 8.33 21.99 -19.98
C ALA A 190 8.54 21.16 -18.71
N THR A 191 9.56 20.31 -18.72
CA THR A 191 9.87 19.37 -17.64
C THR A 191 11.11 19.83 -16.85
N ALA A 192 10.91 20.35 -15.64
CA ALA A 192 11.99 20.90 -14.81
C ALA A 192 12.46 19.96 -13.69
N HIS A 193 11.76 18.85 -13.46
CA HIS A 193 11.93 18.01 -12.26
C HIS A 193 13.38 17.54 -12.05
N ASP A 194 14.05 17.06 -13.10
CA ASP A 194 15.43 16.55 -12.98
C ASP A 194 16.44 17.68 -12.75
N LEU A 195 16.16 18.89 -13.25
CA LEU A 195 16.98 20.08 -13.01
C LEU A 195 16.87 20.55 -11.57
N ILE A 196 15.64 20.57 -11.02
CA ILE A 196 15.36 21.03 -9.65
C ILE A 196 15.95 20.06 -8.62
N ASN A 197 15.86 18.76 -8.88
CA ASN A 197 16.33 17.72 -7.94
C ASN A 197 17.84 17.46 -8.00
N SER A 198 18.55 18.00 -9.00
CA SER A 198 20.01 17.86 -9.12
C SER A 198 20.79 18.57 -8.01
N GLY A 199 20.15 19.43 -7.20
CA GLY A 199 20.76 20.09 -6.03
C GLY A 199 21.73 21.21 -6.34
N ASP A 200 22.22 21.33 -7.58
CA ASP A 200 23.28 22.26 -7.98
C ASP A 200 22.79 23.65 -8.44
N ASN A 201 21.46 23.91 -8.43
CA ASN A 201 20.82 25.16 -8.86
C ASN A 201 21.43 25.81 -10.13
N LEU A 202 21.84 24.99 -11.11
CA LEU A 202 22.58 25.43 -12.30
C LEU A 202 21.79 26.44 -13.16
N CYS A 203 20.47 26.33 -13.14
CA CYS A 203 19.55 27.15 -13.92
C CYS A 203 19.06 28.40 -13.17
N GLY A 204 19.44 28.58 -11.89
CA GLY A 204 18.88 29.61 -11.03
C GLY A 204 17.42 29.35 -10.63
N GLU A 205 16.80 30.33 -10.00
CA GLU A 205 15.45 30.17 -9.44
C GLU A 205 14.36 30.09 -10.52
N THR A 206 13.30 29.33 -10.24
CA THR A 206 12.10 29.30 -11.09
C THR A 206 11.29 30.57 -10.87
N ILE A 207 11.32 31.48 -11.85
CA ILE A 207 10.62 32.78 -11.73
C ILE A 207 9.18 32.72 -12.28
N PHE A 208 8.91 31.80 -13.21
CA PHE A 208 7.62 31.69 -13.87
C PHE A 208 7.31 30.23 -14.20
N GLU A 209 6.09 29.82 -13.91
CA GLU A 209 5.53 28.51 -14.21
C GLU A 209 4.19 28.70 -14.93
N TYR A 210 4.00 27.95 -16.02
CA TYR A 210 2.75 27.93 -16.79
C TYR A 210 2.44 26.51 -17.26
N SER A 211 1.51 25.86 -16.57
CA SER A 211 1.24 24.43 -16.73
C SER A 211 0.28 24.12 -17.89
N HIS A 212 0.08 22.83 -18.20
CA HIS A 212 -0.91 22.41 -19.19
C HIS A 212 -2.33 22.83 -18.76
N TYR A 213 -2.67 22.60 -17.48
CA TYR A 213 -3.98 22.98 -16.92
C TYR A 213 -4.30 24.45 -17.21
N GLN A 214 -3.36 25.34 -16.86
CA GLN A 214 -3.52 26.78 -17.05
C GLN A 214 -3.66 27.13 -18.54
N ALA A 215 -2.91 26.44 -19.41
CA ALA A 215 -3.03 26.62 -20.86
C ALA A 215 -4.40 26.21 -21.40
N VAL A 216 -5.02 25.16 -20.84
CA VAL A 216 -6.39 24.74 -21.18
C VAL A 216 -7.42 25.75 -20.65
N GLU A 217 -7.31 26.19 -19.39
CA GLU A 217 -8.21 27.19 -18.78
C GLU A 217 -8.22 28.52 -19.53
N ASP A 218 -7.03 28.99 -19.94
CA ASP A 218 -6.84 30.22 -20.72
C ASP A 218 -7.26 30.02 -22.19
N GLY A 219 -7.56 28.79 -22.60
CA GLY A 219 -8.01 28.41 -23.93
C GLY A 219 -6.91 28.48 -25.00
N ILE A 220 -5.65 28.42 -24.58
CA ILE A 220 -4.44 28.41 -25.42
C ILE A 220 -4.16 27.01 -25.96
N CYS A 221 -4.23 26.00 -25.11
CA CYS A 221 -4.13 24.60 -25.48
C CYS A 221 -5.53 23.96 -25.58
N ASN A 222 -5.59 22.87 -26.33
CA ASN A 222 -6.74 21.98 -26.37
C ASN A 222 -6.65 20.99 -25.22
N ASP A 223 -7.80 20.68 -24.62
CA ASP A 223 -7.91 19.61 -23.64
C ASP A 223 -7.84 18.25 -24.34
N PHE A 224 -7.60 17.17 -23.60
CA PHE A 224 -7.54 15.81 -24.12
C PHE A 224 -8.34 14.81 -23.27
N ASP A 225 -8.79 13.73 -23.91
CA ASP A 225 -9.37 12.56 -23.27
C ASP A 225 -8.39 11.37 -23.38
N ILE A 226 -8.44 10.45 -22.43
CA ILE A 226 -7.59 9.24 -22.42
C ILE A 226 -8.45 8.04 -22.84
N CYS A 227 -8.02 7.33 -23.87
CA CYS A 227 -8.61 6.10 -24.36
C CYS A 227 -7.65 4.94 -24.08
N ILE A 228 -8.03 4.03 -23.18
CA ILE A 228 -7.28 2.81 -22.89
C ILE A 228 -7.94 1.68 -23.66
N ASP A 229 -7.19 0.96 -24.49
CA ASP A 229 -7.70 -0.19 -25.23
C ASP A 229 -7.01 -1.45 -24.73
N ILE A 230 -7.75 -2.26 -23.97
CA ILE A 230 -7.25 -3.49 -23.34
C ILE A 230 -7.60 -4.66 -24.26
N PHE A 231 -6.57 -5.36 -24.71
CA PHE A 231 -6.71 -6.50 -25.60
C PHE A 231 -5.81 -7.67 -25.23
N THR A 232 -6.24 -8.83 -25.68
CA THR A 232 -5.61 -10.13 -25.46
C THR A 232 -5.47 -10.82 -26.83
N PRO A 233 -4.48 -11.71 -27.02
CA PRO A 233 -4.40 -12.53 -28.22
C PRO A 233 -5.63 -13.46 -28.32
N LYS A 234 -6.04 -13.79 -29.55
CA LYS A 234 -7.20 -14.64 -29.81
C LYS A 234 -6.79 -16.12 -29.87
N GLU A 235 -7.52 -16.93 -29.09
CA GLU A 235 -7.66 -18.39 -29.11
C GLU A 235 -6.63 -19.33 -28.43
N GLN A 236 -7.24 -20.40 -27.89
CA GLN A 236 -6.70 -21.49 -27.10
C GLN A 236 -6.10 -22.57 -28.01
N GLY A 237 -4.79 -22.84 -27.93
CA GLY A 237 -4.25 -24.08 -28.52
C GLY A 237 -2.80 -24.07 -28.97
N SER A 238 -2.17 -22.91 -29.18
CA SER A 238 -0.72 -22.85 -29.38
C SER A 238 -0.03 -23.08 -28.04
N LYS A 239 0.89 -24.06 -28.00
CA LYS A 239 1.56 -24.48 -26.77
C LYS A 239 2.57 -23.47 -26.20
N ASN A 240 2.71 -22.30 -26.81
CA ASN A 240 3.68 -21.27 -26.44
C ASN A 240 3.00 -19.88 -26.37
N TYR A 241 2.42 -19.54 -25.22
CA TYR A 241 1.81 -18.21 -24.95
C TYR A 241 2.84 -17.11 -24.70
N MET A 242 4.08 -17.50 -24.40
CA MET A 242 5.24 -16.67 -24.65
C MET A 242 5.84 -17.20 -25.95
N ALA A 243 6.07 -16.33 -26.93
CA ALA A 243 6.91 -16.71 -28.06
C ALA A 243 8.19 -17.33 -27.46
N ASP A 244 8.46 -18.59 -27.77
CA ASP A 244 9.69 -19.21 -27.32
C ASP A 244 10.81 -18.28 -27.76
N PRO A 245 11.59 -17.70 -26.83
CA PRO A 245 12.59 -16.71 -27.20
C PRO A 245 13.59 -17.29 -28.21
N ASP A 246 13.71 -18.61 -28.29
CA ASP A 246 14.60 -19.32 -29.19
C ASP A 246 13.91 -19.81 -30.49
N ASN A 247 12.60 -19.55 -30.67
CA ASN A 247 11.83 -19.86 -31.88
C ASN A 247 11.41 -18.58 -32.63
N GLU A 248 12.00 -18.33 -33.80
CA GLU A 248 11.69 -17.14 -34.62
C GLU A 248 10.27 -17.14 -35.20
N GLU A 249 9.69 -18.31 -35.49
CA GLU A 249 8.36 -18.42 -36.09
C GLU A 249 7.26 -18.04 -35.10
N ASP A 250 7.39 -18.48 -33.83
CA ASP A 250 6.49 -18.11 -32.74
C ASP A 250 6.54 -16.60 -32.46
N ILE A 251 7.73 -15.99 -32.56
CA ILE A 251 7.94 -14.53 -32.37
C ILE A 251 7.23 -13.73 -33.46
N ASP A 252 7.30 -14.17 -34.72
CA ASP A 252 6.72 -13.44 -35.84
C ASP A 252 5.19 -13.53 -35.87
N VAL A 253 4.60 -14.68 -35.51
CA VAL A 253 3.15 -14.82 -35.33
C VAL A 253 2.65 -13.89 -34.23
N PHE A 254 3.31 -13.88 -33.06
CA PHE A 254 2.96 -13.01 -31.95
C PHE A 254 2.97 -11.52 -32.34
N LYS A 255 3.97 -11.08 -33.11
CA LYS A 255 4.04 -9.69 -33.59
C LYS A 255 2.92 -9.33 -34.54
N GLN A 256 2.58 -10.22 -35.48
CA GLN A 256 1.52 -9.97 -36.45
C GLN A 256 0.16 -9.82 -35.74
N GLU A 257 -0.12 -10.67 -34.74
CA GLU A 257 -1.32 -10.54 -33.91
C GLU A 257 -1.33 -9.23 -33.12
N LYS A 258 -0.23 -8.91 -32.42
CA LYS A 258 -0.10 -7.65 -31.68
C LYS A 258 -0.31 -6.45 -32.60
N LEU A 259 0.25 -6.48 -33.80
CA LEU A 259 0.10 -5.42 -34.80
C LEU A 259 -1.36 -5.24 -35.24
N GLY A 260 -2.07 -6.35 -35.48
CA GLY A 260 -3.50 -6.31 -35.80
C GLY A 260 -4.33 -5.66 -34.69
N LEU A 261 -4.06 -5.99 -33.43
CA LEU A 261 -4.75 -5.43 -32.27
C LEU A 261 -4.45 -3.92 -32.08
N LEU A 262 -3.24 -3.48 -32.39
CA LEU A 262 -2.89 -2.05 -32.41
C LEU A 262 -3.67 -1.29 -33.49
N TYR A 263 -3.88 -1.88 -34.67
CA TYR A 263 -4.74 -1.29 -35.70
C TYR A 263 -6.20 -1.22 -35.28
N ASP A 264 -6.72 -2.25 -34.61
CA ASP A 264 -8.09 -2.26 -34.11
C ASP A 264 -8.31 -1.15 -33.08
N ALA A 265 -7.38 -1.03 -32.11
CA ALA A 265 -7.41 0.01 -31.09
C ALA A 265 -7.39 1.42 -31.72
N LEU A 266 -6.55 1.62 -32.74
CA LEU A 266 -6.47 2.90 -33.46
C LEU A 266 -7.77 3.20 -34.23
N ALA A 267 -8.31 2.22 -34.97
CA ALA A 267 -9.57 2.37 -35.70
C ALA A 267 -10.74 2.71 -34.76
N ARG A 268 -10.86 1.97 -33.64
CA ARG A 268 -11.88 2.18 -32.62
C ARG A 268 -11.79 3.58 -32.02
N ALA A 269 -10.59 4.03 -31.65
CA ALA A 269 -10.38 5.36 -31.09
C ALA A 269 -10.73 6.48 -32.09
N ILE A 270 -10.37 6.31 -33.36
CA ILE A 270 -10.72 7.24 -34.45
C ILE A 270 -12.24 7.30 -34.60
N LEU A 271 -12.93 6.17 -34.71
CA LEU A 271 -14.39 6.13 -34.87
C LEU A 271 -15.12 6.74 -33.67
N GLN A 272 -14.67 6.41 -32.45
CA GLN A 272 -15.30 6.87 -31.20
C GLN A 272 -15.14 8.37 -30.94
N THR A 273 -14.00 8.95 -31.31
CA THR A 273 -13.68 10.37 -31.00
C THR A 273 -13.81 11.29 -32.23
N SER A 274 -13.83 10.69 -33.42
CA SER A 274 -13.64 11.32 -34.74
C SER A 274 -12.41 12.23 -34.82
N ASN A 275 -11.37 11.90 -34.05
CA ASN A 275 -10.03 12.48 -34.22
C ASN A 275 -9.28 11.67 -35.28
N THR A 276 -9.07 12.26 -36.45
CA THR A 276 -8.60 11.56 -37.66
C THR A 276 -7.13 11.79 -37.98
N LYS A 277 -6.43 12.66 -37.23
CA LYS A 277 -5.01 13.00 -37.44
C LYS A 277 -4.17 12.47 -36.29
N ALA A 278 -3.72 11.22 -36.44
CA ALA A 278 -3.07 10.47 -35.38
C ALA A 278 -1.54 10.42 -35.53
N LEU A 279 -0.84 10.54 -34.41
CA LEU A 279 0.60 10.29 -34.29
C LEU A 279 0.82 9.02 -33.45
N THR A 280 1.44 8.00 -34.02
CA THR A 280 1.75 6.76 -33.31
C THR A 280 3.23 6.69 -32.95
N PHE A 281 3.52 6.34 -31.70
CA PHE A 281 4.86 6.34 -31.14
C PHE A 281 5.30 4.92 -30.79
N HIS A 282 6.38 4.48 -31.43
CA HIS A 282 6.96 3.13 -31.31
C HIS A 282 8.34 3.20 -30.65
N ASN A 283 8.87 2.08 -30.15
CA ASN A 283 10.19 2.08 -29.50
C ASN A 283 11.37 2.09 -30.49
N ARG A 284 11.18 1.61 -31.72
CA ARG A 284 12.27 1.42 -32.70
C ARG A 284 11.88 1.85 -34.11
N SER A 285 12.87 2.22 -34.92
CA SER A 285 12.67 2.65 -36.32
C SER A 285 12.49 1.49 -37.28
N THR A 286 13.42 0.52 -37.25
CA THR A 286 13.62 -0.48 -38.30
C THR A 286 14.13 -1.83 -37.79
N THR A 287 14.57 -1.91 -36.54
CA THR A 287 15.20 -3.13 -35.99
C THR A 287 14.15 -3.95 -35.28
N SER A 288 13.90 -5.16 -35.79
CA SER A 288 12.97 -6.11 -35.17
C SER A 288 13.37 -6.38 -33.71
N HIS A 289 12.43 -6.21 -32.80
CA HIS A 289 12.56 -6.63 -31.40
C HIS A 289 11.67 -7.86 -31.18
N LYS A 290 11.98 -8.74 -30.23
CA LYS A 290 11.14 -9.93 -29.99
C LYS A 290 9.70 -9.60 -29.57
N THR A 291 9.48 -8.46 -28.90
CA THR A 291 8.20 -8.10 -28.26
C THR A 291 7.60 -6.74 -28.62
N ASN A 292 8.37 -5.83 -29.22
CA ASN A 292 7.96 -4.44 -29.49
C ASN A 292 7.81 -4.21 -30.99
N THR A 293 6.88 -3.32 -31.36
CA THR A 293 6.68 -2.94 -32.76
C THR A 293 7.72 -1.92 -33.23
N ASP A 294 7.98 -1.88 -34.53
CA ASP A 294 8.75 -0.82 -35.17
C ASP A 294 7.93 -0.01 -36.19
N VAL A 295 8.45 1.17 -36.52
CA VAL A 295 7.76 2.14 -37.38
C VAL A 295 7.47 1.60 -38.77
N ILE A 296 8.41 0.87 -39.37
CA ILE A 296 8.25 0.36 -40.74
C ILE A 296 7.28 -0.82 -40.76
N GLU A 297 7.38 -1.71 -39.77
CA GLU A 297 6.46 -2.83 -39.60
C GLU A 297 5.01 -2.36 -39.40
N PHE A 298 4.82 -1.28 -38.63
CA PHE A 298 3.51 -0.66 -38.43
C PHE A 298 3.01 0.16 -39.63
N ALA A 299 3.87 0.67 -40.50
CA ALA A 299 3.46 1.54 -41.60
C ALA A 299 2.88 0.76 -42.82
N LYS A 300 1.89 -0.12 -42.60
CA LYS A 300 1.24 -0.95 -43.64
C LYS A 300 -0.20 -0.47 -43.91
N PRO A 301 -0.41 0.52 -44.81
CA PRO A 301 -1.72 1.16 -45.01
C PRO A 301 -2.84 0.20 -45.43
N MET A 302 -2.53 -0.81 -46.24
CA MET A 302 -3.53 -1.79 -46.68
C MET A 302 -4.03 -2.67 -45.53
N VAL A 303 -3.13 -3.11 -44.65
CA VAL A 303 -3.49 -3.93 -43.48
C VAL A 303 -4.29 -3.09 -42.49
N PHE A 304 -3.85 -1.86 -42.22
CA PHE A 304 -4.61 -0.95 -41.37
C PHE A 304 -6.03 -0.71 -41.91
N ARG A 305 -6.18 -0.52 -43.23
CA ARG A 305 -7.49 -0.37 -43.86
C ARG A 305 -8.39 -1.59 -43.66
N GLN A 306 -7.87 -2.80 -43.81
CA GLN A 306 -8.63 -4.04 -43.58
C GLN A 306 -9.15 -4.12 -42.14
N HIS A 307 -8.29 -3.82 -41.17
CA HIS A 307 -8.68 -3.77 -39.76
C HIS A 307 -9.70 -2.65 -39.47
N PHE A 308 -9.51 -1.48 -40.07
CA PHE A 308 -10.45 -0.36 -39.93
C PHE A 308 -11.83 -0.72 -40.50
N GLU A 309 -11.90 -1.30 -41.69
CA GLU A 309 -13.13 -1.78 -42.32
C GLU A 309 -13.84 -2.82 -41.44
N ARG A 310 -13.08 -3.74 -40.85
CA ARG A 310 -13.60 -4.76 -39.92
C ARG A 310 -14.19 -4.13 -38.66
N VAL A 311 -13.45 -3.28 -37.95
CA VAL A 311 -13.95 -2.58 -36.74
C VAL A 311 -15.16 -1.70 -37.08
N CYS A 312 -15.13 -1.01 -38.22
CA CYS A 312 -16.25 -0.21 -38.68
C CYS A 312 -17.50 -1.08 -38.89
N LYS A 313 -17.37 -2.24 -39.53
CA LYS A 313 -18.49 -3.16 -39.76
C LYS A 313 -19.01 -3.82 -38.48
N ASP A 314 -18.10 -4.29 -37.63
CA ASP A 314 -18.44 -5.13 -36.47
C ASP A 314 -18.92 -4.29 -35.28
N GLU A 315 -18.34 -3.10 -35.07
CA GLU A 315 -18.57 -2.28 -33.87
C GLU A 315 -19.27 -0.95 -34.14
N PHE A 316 -19.14 -0.39 -35.36
CA PHE A 316 -19.70 0.92 -35.72
C PHE A 316 -20.45 0.89 -37.06
N PRO A 317 -21.49 0.05 -37.23
CA PRO A 317 -22.10 -0.25 -38.53
C PRO A 317 -22.72 0.98 -39.23
N GLU A 318 -23.02 2.05 -38.49
CA GLU A 318 -23.52 3.32 -39.04
C GLU A 318 -22.42 4.25 -39.57
N SER A 319 -21.15 3.94 -39.32
CA SER A 319 -20.00 4.74 -39.76
C SER A 319 -19.56 4.39 -41.18
N ILE A 320 -19.00 5.37 -41.88
CA ILE A 320 -18.42 5.19 -43.21
C ILE A 320 -16.91 5.15 -43.09
N VAL A 321 -16.28 4.20 -43.79
CA VAL A 321 -14.82 4.09 -43.85
C VAL A 321 -14.26 5.27 -44.65
N PRO A 322 -13.47 6.17 -44.02
CA PRO A 322 -12.91 7.32 -44.69
C PRO A 322 -11.73 6.91 -45.60
N LYS A 323 -11.22 7.85 -46.39
CA LYS A 323 -9.92 7.66 -47.02
C LYS A 323 -8.83 7.63 -45.94
N ILE A 324 -8.00 6.59 -45.97
CA ILE A 324 -6.95 6.35 -44.97
C ILE A 324 -5.57 6.50 -45.61
N THR A 325 -4.71 7.30 -44.98
CA THR A 325 -3.29 7.42 -45.27
C THR A 325 -2.49 7.06 -44.02
N LEU A 326 -1.49 6.19 -44.17
CA LEU A 326 -0.55 5.82 -43.11
C LEU A 326 0.88 5.93 -43.64
N LYS A 327 1.73 6.67 -42.93
CA LYS A 327 3.14 6.89 -43.30
C LYS A 327 4.06 6.66 -42.10
N GLY A 328 5.16 5.95 -42.31
CA GLY A 328 6.23 5.81 -41.33
C GLY A 328 7.35 6.84 -41.54
N ILE A 329 7.80 7.49 -40.47
CA ILE A 329 8.93 8.43 -40.49
C ILE A 329 10.05 7.93 -39.57
N VAL A 330 11.20 7.65 -40.18
CA VAL A 330 12.45 7.19 -39.55
C VAL A 330 13.63 8.10 -39.91
N GLY A 331 14.78 7.86 -39.27
CA GLY A 331 16.04 8.62 -39.46
C GLY A 331 16.57 8.67 -40.90
N THR A 332 16.11 7.79 -41.79
CA THR A 332 16.48 7.75 -43.21
C THR A 332 15.39 8.28 -44.16
N THR A 333 14.19 8.60 -43.66
CA THR A 333 13.08 9.11 -44.49
C THR A 333 13.44 10.44 -45.14
N LYS A 334 13.50 10.47 -46.48
CA LYS A 334 13.62 11.70 -47.29
C LYS A 334 12.30 12.47 -47.29
N ASN A 335 12.34 13.79 -47.52
CA ASN A 335 11.15 14.65 -47.66
C ASN A 335 10.19 14.70 -46.45
N ARG A 336 10.71 14.57 -45.21
CA ARG A 336 9.90 14.64 -43.97
C ARG A 336 8.97 15.86 -43.94
N THR A 337 9.49 17.03 -44.31
CA THR A 337 8.74 18.29 -44.35
C THR A 337 7.50 18.21 -45.25
N SER A 338 7.58 17.49 -46.36
CA SER A 338 6.45 17.28 -47.27
C SER A 338 5.37 16.41 -46.63
N ILE A 339 5.75 15.30 -46.00
CA ILE A 339 4.82 14.38 -45.31
C ILE A 339 4.08 15.11 -44.17
N LEU A 340 4.79 15.93 -43.40
CA LEU A 340 4.21 16.69 -42.30
C LEU A 340 3.27 17.79 -42.79
N LYS A 341 3.64 18.45 -43.90
CA LYS A 341 2.77 19.42 -44.56
C LYS A 341 1.49 18.76 -45.07
N GLU A 342 1.60 17.60 -45.72
CA GLU A 342 0.45 16.81 -46.19
C GLU A 342 -0.48 16.43 -45.02
N PHE A 343 0.09 15.98 -43.90
CA PHE A 343 -0.66 15.68 -42.67
C PHE A 343 -1.40 16.92 -42.14
N ASP A 344 -0.73 18.08 -42.11
CA ASP A 344 -1.35 19.32 -41.63
C ASP A 344 -2.45 19.84 -42.56
N GLU A 345 -2.31 19.66 -43.88
CA GLU A 345 -3.27 20.09 -44.89
C GLU A 345 -4.44 19.11 -45.10
N THR A 346 -4.34 17.87 -44.59
CA THR A 346 -5.39 16.85 -44.75
C THR A 346 -6.72 17.29 -44.12
N SER A 347 -7.85 17.04 -44.79
CA SER A 347 -9.19 17.34 -44.29
C SER A 347 -9.59 16.46 -43.10
N GLU A 348 -10.42 16.97 -42.19
CA GLU A 348 -10.91 16.21 -41.02
C GLU A 348 -11.71 14.96 -41.39
N GLU A 349 -12.27 14.88 -42.61
CA GLU A 349 -13.01 13.72 -43.14
C GLU A 349 -12.10 12.55 -43.57
N GLN A 350 -10.79 12.76 -43.64
CA GLN A 350 -9.82 11.74 -44.01
C GLN A 350 -8.97 11.37 -42.81
N VAL A 351 -8.63 10.09 -42.70
CA VAL A 351 -7.72 9.59 -41.66
C VAL A 351 -6.30 9.70 -42.17
N TYR A 352 -5.46 10.40 -41.42
CA TYR A 352 -4.02 10.45 -41.66
C TYR A 352 -3.28 10.06 -40.39
N VAL A 353 -2.47 9.01 -40.51
CA VAL A 353 -1.68 8.47 -39.41
C VAL A 353 -0.20 8.60 -39.76
N ILE A 354 0.59 9.17 -38.84
CA ILE A 354 2.04 9.13 -38.93
C ILE A 354 2.62 8.28 -37.80
N SER A 355 3.39 7.26 -38.18
CA SER A 355 4.15 6.43 -37.25
C SER A 355 5.59 6.93 -37.11
N SER A 356 6.10 7.02 -35.86
CA SER A 356 7.48 7.42 -35.59
C SER A 356 8.05 6.86 -34.29
N CYS A 357 9.37 6.71 -34.20
CA CYS A 357 10.06 6.16 -33.03
C CYS A 357 10.89 7.18 -32.24
N LYS A 358 10.93 8.45 -32.68
CA LYS A 358 11.66 9.61 -32.12
C LYS A 358 11.92 10.68 -33.19
N THR A 359 11.73 10.35 -34.47
CA THR A 359 12.03 11.25 -35.59
C THR A 359 11.07 12.43 -35.66
N ILE A 360 9.80 12.24 -35.28
CA ILE A 360 8.83 13.32 -35.01
C ILE A 360 8.98 13.86 -33.57
N GLY A 361 10.05 13.48 -32.88
CA GLY A 361 10.44 14.02 -31.58
C GLY A 361 10.91 15.47 -31.68
N GLU A 362 11.75 15.91 -30.75
CA GLU A 362 12.23 17.30 -30.65
C GLU A 362 12.64 17.91 -32.02
N GLY A 363 11.86 18.90 -32.49
CA GLY A 363 12.18 19.67 -33.71
C GLY A 363 11.34 19.44 -34.95
N ILE A 364 10.37 18.53 -34.93
CA ILE A 364 9.40 18.39 -36.03
C ILE A 364 8.04 18.90 -35.60
N ASP A 365 7.52 19.95 -36.25
CA ASP A 365 6.24 20.56 -35.90
C ASP A 365 5.08 19.94 -36.70
N THR A 366 4.07 19.41 -35.99
CA THR A 366 2.73 19.20 -36.55
C THR A 366 1.77 20.12 -35.82
N LYS A 367 0.95 20.85 -36.56
CA LYS A 367 0.03 21.86 -36.00
C LYS A 367 -1.36 21.32 -35.75
N THR A 368 -1.77 20.29 -36.49
CA THR A 368 -3.16 19.83 -36.54
C THR A 368 -3.38 18.42 -35.97
N GLY A 369 -2.32 17.76 -35.47
CA GLY A 369 -2.46 16.46 -34.82
C GLY A 369 -3.44 16.55 -33.66
N ASN A 370 -4.41 15.63 -33.63
CA ASN A 370 -5.49 15.62 -32.63
C ASN A 370 -5.60 14.26 -31.90
N MET A 371 -4.75 13.30 -32.25
CA MET A 371 -4.65 12.03 -31.55
C MET A 371 -3.19 11.61 -31.42
N ILE A 372 -2.85 11.02 -30.28
CA ILE A 372 -1.57 10.39 -30.02
C ILE A 372 -1.79 8.96 -29.55
N MET A 373 -1.00 8.01 -30.06
CA MET A 373 -1.00 6.62 -29.63
C MET A 373 0.39 6.22 -29.17
N PHE A 374 0.51 5.70 -27.94
CA PHE A 374 1.75 5.12 -27.44
C PHE A 374 1.71 3.60 -27.67
N ALA A 375 2.17 3.16 -28.84
CA ALA A 375 2.07 1.75 -29.27
C ALA A 375 2.97 0.80 -28.46
N ASP A 376 4.07 1.32 -27.90
CA ASP A 376 4.96 0.59 -26.99
C ASP A 376 5.27 1.45 -25.75
N PRO A 377 5.57 0.84 -24.58
CA PRO A 377 5.94 1.58 -23.37
C PRO A 377 7.22 2.39 -23.55
N ARG A 378 7.22 3.63 -23.06
CA ARG A 378 8.38 4.54 -23.11
C ARG A 378 8.73 5.03 -21.71
N GLU A 379 9.99 4.82 -21.31
CA GLU A 379 10.49 5.26 -20.00
C GLU A 379 10.79 6.78 -19.94
N ASN A 380 10.98 7.46 -21.09
CA ASN A 380 11.32 8.88 -21.11
C ASN A 380 10.06 9.77 -21.01
N ILE A 381 9.79 10.21 -19.78
CA ILE A 381 8.71 11.12 -19.37
C ILE A 381 8.68 12.41 -20.19
N THR A 382 9.83 13.04 -20.42
CA THR A 382 9.89 14.28 -21.18
C THR A 382 9.42 14.08 -22.62
N SER A 383 9.80 12.95 -23.24
CA SER A 383 9.33 12.63 -24.60
C SER A 383 7.81 12.40 -24.66
N LEU A 384 7.20 11.86 -23.59
CA LEU A 384 5.76 11.67 -23.49
C LEU A 384 5.02 13.01 -23.41
N ILE A 385 5.47 13.91 -22.51
CA ILE A 385 4.89 15.25 -22.36
C ILE A 385 5.01 16.08 -23.63
N GLN A 386 6.18 16.04 -24.28
CA GLN A 386 6.36 16.71 -25.56
C GLN A 386 5.40 16.17 -26.61
N ALA A 387 5.20 14.85 -26.68
CA ALA A 387 4.31 14.23 -27.64
C ALA A 387 2.82 14.57 -27.36
N ILE A 388 2.39 14.58 -26.10
CA ILE A 388 1.07 15.08 -25.68
C ILE A 388 0.90 16.56 -26.07
N GLY A 389 1.94 17.37 -25.86
CA GLY A 389 2.00 18.77 -26.28
C GLY A 389 1.85 19.01 -27.79
N ARG A 390 2.01 17.97 -28.63
CA ARG A 390 1.76 18.04 -30.09
C ARG A 390 0.29 17.83 -30.42
N ALA A 391 -0.35 16.86 -29.76
CA ALA A 391 -1.76 16.58 -29.98
C ALA A 391 -2.68 17.65 -29.39
N THR A 392 -2.25 18.34 -28.33
CA THR A 392 -3.05 19.35 -27.60
C THR A 392 -2.94 20.75 -28.18
N ARG A 393 -2.36 20.92 -29.36
CA ARG A 393 -2.28 22.24 -30.00
C ARG A 393 -3.65 22.66 -30.50
N LYS A 394 -3.96 23.93 -30.28
CA LYS A 394 -5.22 24.52 -30.72
C LYS A 394 -5.02 25.33 -32.00
N THR A 395 -5.82 25.00 -33.01
CA THR A 395 -5.94 25.75 -34.27
C THR A 395 -7.30 26.44 -34.33
N GLU A 396 -7.53 27.26 -35.36
CA GLU A 396 -8.84 27.91 -35.57
C GLU A 396 -9.98 26.90 -35.76
N ASN A 397 -9.66 25.69 -36.23
CA ASN A 397 -10.60 24.62 -36.54
C ASN A 397 -10.75 23.59 -35.42
N THR A 398 -9.99 23.70 -34.31
CA THR A 398 -10.06 22.75 -33.21
C THR A 398 -11.43 22.84 -32.52
N LYS A 399 -12.28 21.83 -32.76
CA LYS A 399 -13.64 21.71 -32.21
C LYS A 399 -13.74 20.74 -31.04
N ARG A 400 -12.87 19.73 -31.01
CA ARG A 400 -12.96 18.55 -30.15
C ARG A 400 -11.73 18.45 -29.26
N LYS A 401 -11.85 17.74 -28.14
CA LYS A 401 -10.69 17.36 -27.32
C LYS A 401 -9.77 16.43 -28.11
N SER A 402 -8.48 16.48 -27.82
CA SER A 402 -7.50 15.56 -28.39
C SER A 402 -7.61 14.18 -27.73
N THR A 403 -7.09 13.13 -28.36
CA THR A 403 -7.15 11.76 -27.79
C THR A 403 -5.75 11.26 -27.46
N ILE A 404 -5.54 10.76 -26.24
CA ILE A 404 -4.38 9.95 -25.87
C ILE A 404 -4.82 8.48 -25.86
N LEU A 405 -4.39 7.71 -26.86
CA LEU A 405 -4.67 6.28 -27.01
C LEU A 405 -3.55 5.44 -26.38
N LEU A 406 -3.94 4.58 -25.44
CA LEU A 406 -3.08 3.69 -24.68
C LEU A 406 -3.49 2.23 -24.96
N PRO A 407 -2.90 1.58 -25.97
CA PRO A 407 -3.07 0.15 -26.17
C PRO A 407 -2.39 -0.64 -25.03
N VAL A 408 -3.13 -1.54 -24.40
CA VAL A 408 -2.68 -2.38 -23.29
C VAL A 408 -2.84 -3.83 -23.70
N TYR A 409 -1.71 -4.49 -23.92
CA TYR A 409 -1.65 -5.92 -24.16
C TYR A 409 -1.65 -6.66 -22.83
N VAL A 410 -2.63 -7.53 -22.61
CA VAL A 410 -2.74 -8.30 -21.36
C VAL A 410 -2.36 -9.75 -21.61
N ASN A 411 -1.37 -10.23 -20.86
CA ASN A 411 -1.08 -11.66 -20.78
C ASN A 411 -2.15 -12.37 -19.95
N MET A 412 -2.97 -13.17 -20.62
CA MET A 412 -4.06 -13.92 -20.02
C MET A 412 -3.60 -14.97 -19.00
N ASP A 413 -2.40 -15.54 -19.13
CA ASP A 413 -1.92 -16.60 -18.24
C ASP A 413 -1.80 -16.15 -16.78
N LEU A 414 -1.40 -14.91 -16.56
CA LEU A 414 -1.28 -14.33 -15.23
C LEU A 414 -2.62 -14.28 -14.48
N TYR A 415 -3.73 -14.26 -15.23
CA TYR A 415 -5.08 -14.18 -14.69
C TYR A 415 -5.83 -15.52 -14.72
N ARG A 416 -5.28 -16.55 -15.37
CA ARG A 416 -5.92 -17.88 -15.50
C ARG A 416 -6.08 -18.57 -14.14
N ASP A 417 -5.09 -18.41 -13.26
CA ASP A 417 -5.06 -19.04 -11.94
C ASP A 417 -5.75 -18.20 -10.85
N CYS A 418 -6.29 -17.03 -11.20
CA CYS A 418 -6.98 -16.16 -10.25
C CYS A 418 -8.41 -16.65 -9.97
N GLU A 419 -8.67 -17.12 -8.75
CA GLU A 419 -9.96 -17.68 -8.33
C GLU A 419 -10.93 -16.63 -7.72
N THR A 420 -10.43 -15.44 -7.40
CA THR A 420 -11.18 -14.32 -6.77
C THR A 420 -10.89 -12.97 -7.45
N ILE A 421 -11.78 -11.99 -7.28
CA ILE A 421 -11.55 -10.59 -7.69
C ILE A 421 -10.34 -10.00 -6.97
N GLU A 422 -10.07 -10.41 -5.73
CA GLU A 422 -8.89 -9.99 -4.98
C GLU A 422 -7.58 -10.53 -5.56
N ASP A 423 -7.56 -11.78 -6.05
CA ASP A 423 -6.40 -12.34 -6.76
C ASP A 423 -6.14 -11.59 -8.06
N LYS A 424 -7.22 -11.28 -8.79
CA LYS A 424 -7.16 -10.48 -10.03
C LYS A 424 -6.69 -9.04 -9.78
N ASP A 425 -7.14 -8.41 -8.70
CA ASP A 425 -6.69 -7.07 -8.28
C ASP A 425 -5.20 -7.09 -7.91
N LYS A 426 -4.76 -8.14 -7.21
CA LYS A 426 -3.34 -8.32 -6.87
C LYS A 426 -2.47 -8.45 -8.13
N VAL A 427 -2.85 -9.31 -9.07
CA VAL A 427 -2.12 -9.46 -10.35
C VAL A 427 -2.17 -8.16 -11.15
N LEU A 428 -3.30 -7.47 -11.19
CA LEU A 428 -3.41 -6.15 -11.83
C LEU A 428 -2.40 -5.15 -11.24
N ARG A 429 -2.27 -5.09 -9.91
CA ARG A 429 -1.30 -4.20 -9.22
C ARG A 429 0.15 -4.60 -9.48
N GLU A 430 0.45 -5.89 -9.53
CA GLU A 430 1.77 -6.40 -9.92
C GLU A 430 2.09 -6.00 -11.37
N GLU A 431 1.12 -6.10 -12.27
CA GLU A 431 1.24 -5.72 -13.68
C GLU A 431 1.19 -4.21 -13.94
N MET A 432 0.83 -3.41 -12.92
CA MET A 432 0.96 -1.93 -12.91
C MET A 432 2.37 -1.48 -12.48
N CYS A 433 3.33 -2.40 -12.32
CA CYS A 433 4.73 -2.08 -12.06
C CYS A 433 5.56 -1.90 -13.35
N LYS A 434 6.80 -1.40 -13.19
CA LYS A 434 7.74 -1.26 -14.30
C LYS A 434 7.92 -2.61 -15.01
N TYR A 435 7.72 -2.62 -16.33
CA TYR A 435 7.75 -3.80 -17.21
C TYR A 435 6.49 -4.71 -17.19
N GLY A 436 5.44 -4.37 -16.46
CA GLY A 436 4.16 -5.07 -16.50
C GLY A 436 3.27 -4.67 -17.68
N ASN A 437 2.15 -5.39 -17.87
CA ASN A 437 1.20 -5.16 -18.98
C ASN A 437 0.69 -3.71 -19.07
N PHE A 438 0.60 -3.01 -17.93
CA PHE A 438 0.05 -1.65 -17.85
C PHE A 438 1.12 -0.55 -17.79
N ASP A 439 2.39 -0.88 -18.04
CA ASP A 439 3.51 0.07 -17.99
C ASP A 439 3.28 1.29 -18.89
N VAL A 440 2.61 1.15 -20.04
CA VAL A 440 2.24 2.28 -20.93
C VAL A 440 1.35 3.29 -20.19
N VAL A 441 0.36 2.81 -19.44
CA VAL A 441 -0.56 3.64 -18.66
C VAL A 441 0.18 4.32 -17.52
N LEU A 442 1.02 3.56 -16.79
CA LEU A 442 1.82 4.09 -15.69
C LEU A 442 2.76 5.20 -16.16
N ASN A 443 3.47 4.99 -17.27
CA ASN A 443 4.43 5.95 -17.80
C ASN A 443 3.75 7.26 -18.21
N VAL A 444 2.58 7.20 -18.84
CA VAL A 444 1.82 8.41 -19.22
C VAL A 444 1.28 9.15 -18.00
N LEU A 445 0.73 8.43 -17.02
CA LEU A 445 0.25 9.06 -15.78
C LEU A 445 1.39 9.65 -14.96
N ALA A 446 2.53 8.96 -14.84
CA ALA A 446 3.72 9.46 -14.18
C ALA A 446 4.27 10.71 -14.89
N ALA A 447 4.22 10.72 -16.23
CA ALA A 447 4.61 11.89 -17.00
C ALA A 447 3.72 13.10 -16.69
N LEU A 448 2.39 12.90 -16.67
CA LEU A 448 1.44 13.94 -16.28
C LEU A 448 1.67 14.42 -14.83
N HIS A 449 1.94 13.51 -13.90
CA HIS A 449 2.23 13.86 -12.50
C HIS A 449 3.47 14.75 -12.36
N GLN A 450 4.53 14.42 -13.09
CA GLN A 450 5.80 15.14 -13.04
C GLN A 450 5.71 16.52 -13.71
N ASP A 451 4.92 16.65 -14.77
CA ASP A 451 4.72 17.91 -15.49
C ASP A 451 3.75 18.84 -14.77
N ASP A 452 2.57 18.32 -14.45
CA ASP A 452 1.44 19.07 -13.88
C ASP A 452 0.71 18.20 -12.85
N LYS A 453 1.25 18.19 -11.63
CA LYS A 453 0.68 17.45 -10.49
C LYS A 453 -0.79 17.77 -10.27
N GLU A 454 -1.18 19.03 -10.48
CA GLU A 454 -2.57 19.46 -10.35
C GLU A 454 -3.44 18.84 -11.45
N TYR A 455 -3.01 18.89 -12.71
CA TYR A 455 -3.73 18.21 -13.80
C TYR A 455 -3.84 16.71 -13.58
N TYR A 456 -2.78 16.09 -13.07
CA TYR A 456 -2.77 14.69 -12.69
C TYR A 456 -3.79 14.40 -11.58
N ASP A 457 -3.82 15.21 -10.51
CA ASP A 457 -4.77 15.05 -9.41
C ASP A 457 -6.21 15.27 -9.90
N LEU A 458 -6.42 16.21 -10.83
CA LEU A 458 -7.71 16.44 -11.46
C LEU A 458 -8.17 15.27 -12.34
N CYS A 459 -7.27 14.64 -13.08
CA CYS A 459 -7.58 13.47 -13.90
C CYS A 459 -7.96 12.25 -13.06
N LEU A 460 -7.39 12.11 -11.86
CA LEU A 460 -7.55 10.89 -11.05
C LEU A 460 -8.49 11.05 -9.86
N ASN A 461 -8.31 12.09 -9.04
CA ASN A 461 -9.12 12.31 -7.83
C ASN A 461 -10.42 13.07 -8.13
N TYR A 462 -10.39 13.96 -9.14
CA TYR A 462 -11.52 14.84 -9.47
C TYR A 462 -11.98 14.75 -10.95
N PRO A 463 -12.13 13.53 -11.54
CA PRO A 463 -12.49 13.42 -12.95
C PRO A 463 -13.89 13.98 -13.25
N ALA A 464 -14.84 13.82 -12.32
CA ALA A 464 -16.24 14.27 -12.44
C ALA A 464 -16.68 15.23 -11.31
N LYS A 465 -15.75 15.77 -10.53
CA LYS A 465 -15.96 16.73 -9.44
C LYS A 465 -14.98 17.89 -9.59
N PHE A 466 -15.26 19.07 -9.06
CA PHE A 466 -14.25 20.11 -8.91
C PHE A 466 -13.27 19.76 -7.77
N SER A 467 -12.00 20.14 -7.89
CA SER A 467 -11.11 20.10 -6.72
C SER A 467 -11.39 21.29 -5.78
N PRO A 468 -11.07 21.18 -4.48
CA PRO A 468 -11.24 22.31 -3.55
C PRO A 468 -10.47 23.56 -4.02
N LYS A 469 -9.33 23.34 -4.66
CA LYS A 469 -8.50 24.40 -5.23
C LYS A 469 -9.17 25.06 -6.45
N GLU A 470 -9.81 24.30 -7.35
CA GLU A 470 -10.55 24.86 -8.48
C GLU A 470 -11.69 25.77 -8.02
N VAL A 471 -12.43 25.35 -6.99
CA VAL A 471 -13.51 26.15 -6.39
C VAL A 471 -12.95 27.43 -5.79
N LYS A 472 -11.88 27.33 -4.98
CA LYS A 472 -11.19 28.48 -4.38
C LYS A 472 -10.67 29.47 -5.42
N GLU A 473 -9.94 29.01 -6.43
CA GLU A 473 -9.37 29.88 -7.46
C GLU A 473 -10.46 30.55 -8.30
N SER A 474 -11.57 29.86 -8.58
CA SER A 474 -12.73 30.44 -9.26
C SER A 474 -13.35 31.58 -8.46
N LEU A 475 -13.46 31.42 -7.13
CA LEU A 475 -13.93 32.46 -6.22
C LEU A 475 -12.97 33.67 -6.19
N GLU A 476 -11.66 33.41 -6.07
CA GLU A 476 -10.63 34.46 -6.04
C GLU A 476 -10.51 35.22 -7.37
N LYS A 477 -10.58 34.53 -8.52
CA LYS A 477 -10.64 35.15 -9.87
C LYS A 477 -11.83 36.09 -10.00
N GLN A 478 -12.90 35.85 -9.24
CA GLN A 478 -14.10 36.69 -9.19
C GLN A 478 -14.05 37.77 -8.11
N GLY A 479 -12.95 37.91 -7.38
CA GLY A 479 -12.72 38.96 -6.38
C GLY A 479 -13.23 38.62 -4.98
N CYS A 480 -13.47 37.35 -4.68
CA CYS A 480 -13.84 36.88 -3.35
C CYS A 480 -12.57 36.58 -2.54
N THR A 481 -12.69 36.64 -1.21
CA THR A 481 -11.63 36.30 -0.26
C THR A 481 -12.06 35.10 0.55
N VAL A 482 -11.38 33.97 0.37
CA VAL A 482 -11.62 32.73 1.12
C VAL A 482 -10.82 32.79 2.42
N GLU A 483 -11.47 32.64 3.57
CA GLU A 483 -10.78 32.70 4.86
C GLU A 483 -9.83 31.51 5.05
N PRO A 484 -8.70 31.67 5.76
CA PRO A 484 -7.79 30.56 6.02
C PRO A 484 -8.32 29.57 7.09
N LYS A 485 -9.33 29.97 7.87
CA LYS A 485 -9.90 29.14 8.94
C LYS A 485 -10.97 28.21 8.37
N THR A 486 -10.81 26.92 8.60
CA THR A 486 -11.81 25.88 8.34
C THR A 486 -12.71 25.67 9.56
N TYR A 487 -13.90 25.14 9.34
CA TYR A 487 -14.89 24.84 10.37
C TYR A 487 -15.50 23.47 10.10
N THR A 488 -15.62 22.62 11.12
CA THR A 488 -16.49 21.42 11.05
C THR A 488 -17.96 21.82 11.19
N ARG A 489 -18.89 20.88 10.96
CA ARG A 489 -20.34 21.10 11.22
C ARG A 489 -20.60 21.53 12.66
N ASP A 490 -19.94 20.88 13.62
CA ASP A 490 -20.06 21.23 15.05
C ASP A 490 -19.55 22.65 15.32
N GLU A 491 -18.41 23.04 14.75
CA GLU A 491 -17.86 24.39 14.93
C GLU A 491 -18.69 25.48 14.24
N LEU A 492 -19.31 25.19 13.10
CA LEU A 492 -20.28 26.09 12.46
C LEU A 492 -21.53 26.24 13.31
N CYS A 493 -22.05 25.12 13.83
CA CYS A 493 -23.19 25.09 14.72
C CYS A 493 -22.95 25.94 15.97
N GLU A 494 -21.80 25.79 16.63
CA GLU A 494 -21.41 26.63 17.77
C GLU A 494 -21.21 28.10 17.38
N LYS A 495 -20.56 28.37 16.25
CA LYS A 495 -20.25 29.75 15.82
C LYS A 495 -21.51 30.57 15.53
N TYR A 496 -22.53 29.93 14.94
CA TYR A 496 -23.76 30.59 14.53
C TYR A 496 -24.95 30.25 15.43
N ASN A 497 -24.74 29.60 16.58
CA ASN A 497 -25.78 29.17 17.51
C ASN A 497 -26.91 28.35 16.86
N SER A 498 -26.55 27.47 15.92
CA SER A 498 -27.53 26.57 15.32
C SER A 498 -27.96 25.47 16.29
N LYS A 499 -29.17 24.93 16.11
CA LYS A 499 -29.68 23.77 16.88
C LYS A 499 -29.37 22.43 16.21
N TYR A 500 -28.87 22.44 14.98
CA TYR A 500 -28.67 21.26 14.15
C TYR A 500 -27.20 21.14 13.76
N ASN A 501 -26.64 19.92 13.81
CA ASN A 501 -25.25 19.65 13.41
C ASN A 501 -25.09 18.33 12.63
N THR A 502 -26.20 17.62 12.38
CA THR A 502 -26.20 16.26 11.83
C THR A 502 -26.23 16.21 10.31
N ASP A 503 -26.83 17.22 9.67
CA ASP A 503 -27.02 17.30 8.22
C ASP A 503 -26.95 18.76 7.75
N ASP A 504 -26.44 18.95 6.53
CA ASP A 504 -26.15 20.27 5.98
C ASP A 504 -27.42 21.08 5.70
N GLU A 505 -28.50 20.43 5.30
CA GLU A 505 -29.79 21.06 5.03
C GLU A 505 -30.38 21.72 6.28
N SER A 506 -30.47 20.99 7.39
CA SER A 506 -31.00 21.52 8.65
C SER A 506 -30.07 22.58 9.26
N LEU A 507 -28.76 22.37 9.19
CA LEU A 507 -27.75 23.31 9.70
C LEU A 507 -27.81 24.65 8.94
N PHE A 508 -27.69 24.63 7.60
CA PHE A 508 -27.64 25.87 6.83
C PHE A 508 -28.99 26.57 6.73
N THR A 509 -30.11 25.84 6.80
CA THR A 509 -31.44 26.48 6.87
C THR A 509 -31.59 27.27 8.17
N ASP A 510 -31.26 26.68 9.32
CA ASP A 510 -31.33 27.36 10.62
C ASP A 510 -30.32 28.53 10.72
N ILE A 511 -29.08 28.38 10.22
CA ILE A 511 -28.14 29.50 10.13
C ILE A 511 -28.72 30.62 9.25
N GLY A 512 -29.33 30.28 8.12
CA GLY A 512 -29.92 31.24 7.20
C GLY A 512 -31.06 32.03 7.83
N GLU A 513 -31.97 31.34 8.51
CA GLU A 513 -33.12 31.93 9.22
C GLU A 513 -32.65 32.86 10.35
N GLN A 514 -31.71 32.42 11.19
CA GLN A 514 -31.22 33.22 12.32
C GLN A 514 -30.50 34.50 11.90
N ASN A 515 -29.91 34.52 10.70
CA ASN A 515 -29.15 35.66 10.17
C ASN A 515 -29.89 36.41 9.07
N GLU A 516 -31.17 36.08 8.81
CA GLU A 516 -32.02 36.69 7.77
C GLU A 516 -31.33 36.75 6.39
N CYS A 517 -30.58 35.68 6.06
CA CYS A 517 -29.74 35.65 4.87
C CYS A 517 -29.89 34.36 4.06
N LYS A 518 -29.77 34.50 2.74
CA LYS A 518 -29.54 33.40 1.81
C LYS A 518 -28.15 32.82 2.01
N ILE A 519 -28.04 31.50 2.05
CA ILE A 519 -26.76 30.81 2.10
C ILE A 519 -26.44 30.21 0.74
N GLU A 520 -25.22 30.47 0.24
CA GLU A 520 -24.66 29.82 -0.96
C GLU A 520 -23.45 28.98 -0.55
N VAL A 521 -23.54 27.66 -0.69
CA VAL A 521 -22.46 26.72 -0.42
C VAL A 521 -21.85 26.27 -1.74
N PHE A 522 -20.59 26.62 -1.99
CA PHE A 522 -19.83 26.18 -3.16
C PHE A 522 -19.29 24.79 -2.89
N THR A 523 -19.74 23.81 -3.67
CA THR A 523 -19.41 22.39 -3.48
C THR A 523 -18.39 21.93 -4.54
N GLN A 524 -17.94 20.69 -4.40
CA GLN A 524 -17.13 20.02 -5.41
C GLN A 524 -17.99 19.30 -6.47
N SER A 525 -19.32 19.34 -6.36
CA SER A 525 -20.21 18.74 -7.36
C SER A 525 -20.17 19.51 -8.68
N MET A 526 -20.05 18.80 -9.80
CA MET A 526 -20.21 19.41 -11.12
C MET A 526 -21.67 19.56 -11.56
N GLU A 527 -22.57 18.75 -10.99
CA GLU A 527 -24.00 18.82 -11.25
C GLU A 527 -24.64 19.97 -10.46
N GLU A 528 -24.28 20.07 -9.18
CA GLU A 528 -24.76 21.09 -8.24
C GLU A 528 -23.60 21.86 -7.62
N PRO A 529 -22.89 22.69 -8.39
CA PRO A 529 -21.69 23.39 -7.90
C PRO A 529 -21.96 24.49 -6.87
N ILE A 530 -23.23 24.90 -6.72
CA ILE A 530 -23.67 25.84 -5.71
C ILE A 530 -24.98 25.32 -5.16
N GLU A 531 -24.97 24.92 -3.90
CA GLU A 531 -26.18 24.61 -3.14
C GLU A 531 -26.69 25.90 -2.49
N ILE A 532 -28.01 26.09 -2.52
CA ILE A 532 -28.67 27.28 -2.00
C ILE A 532 -29.58 26.86 -0.86
N TYR A 533 -29.41 27.50 0.30
CA TYR A 533 -30.26 27.33 1.47
C TYR A 533 -30.86 28.68 1.86
N ASN A 534 -32.09 28.66 2.42
CA ASN A 534 -32.85 29.85 2.82
C ASN A 534 -32.97 30.92 1.71
N GLU A 535 -33.57 30.57 0.57
CA GLU A 535 -33.58 31.43 -0.63
C GLU A 535 -34.25 32.81 -0.42
N GLU A 536 -35.16 32.93 0.55
CA GLU A 536 -35.95 34.14 0.81
C GLU A 536 -35.22 35.22 1.65
N GLY A 537 -34.01 34.95 2.15
CA GLY A 537 -33.27 35.90 3.00
C GLY A 537 -32.77 37.17 2.28
N GLU A 538 -32.78 38.32 2.96
CA GLU A 538 -32.35 39.61 2.40
C GLU A 538 -30.82 39.76 2.26
N GLY A 539 -30.06 39.09 3.14
CA GLY A 539 -28.59 39.02 3.09
C GLY A 539 -28.04 37.84 2.27
N ILE A 540 -26.72 37.80 2.00
CA ILE A 540 -26.06 36.61 1.41
C ILE A 540 -24.84 36.22 2.26
N MET A 541 -24.80 34.98 2.71
CA MET A 541 -23.64 34.34 3.32
C MET A 541 -23.12 33.23 2.42
N ARG A 542 -21.79 33.12 2.32
CA ARG A 542 -21.14 32.19 1.40
C ARG A 542 -20.16 31.29 2.11
N PHE A 543 -20.22 30.00 1.78
CA PHE A 543 -19.32 28.98 2.30
C PHE A 543 -18.74 28.18 1.14
N MET A 544 -17.50 27.72 1.28
CA MET A 544 -16.91 26.71 0.42
C MET A 544 -16.86 25.41 1.22
N TYR A 545 -17.42 24.34 0.67
CA TYR A 545 -17.36 23.00 1.26
C TYR A 545 -16.21 22.20 0.64
N ASN A 546 -15.42 21.57 1.50
CA ASN A 546 -14.36 20.65 1.13
C ASN A 546 -14.78 19.24 1.56
N GLU A 547 -15.25 18.45 0.59
CA GLU A 547 -15.68 17.05 0.77
C GLU A 547 -14.52 16.16 1.22
N ASP A 548 -13.28 16.46 0.81
CA ASP A 548 -12.13 15.60 1.09
C ASP A 548 -11.72 15.64 2.57
N GLU A 549 -11.90 16.79 3.21
CA GLU A 549 -11.59 17.01 4.63
C GLU A 549 -12.84 17.11 5.51
N ASP A 550 -14.02 16.99 4.91
CA ASP A 550 -15.34 17.15 5.54
C ASP A 550 -15.44 18.46 6.36
N ASN A 551 -15.08 19.59 5.74
CA ASN A 551 -15.05 20.89 6.40
C ASN A 551 -15.51 22.06 5.51
N PHE A 552 -15.80 23.19 6.15
CA PHE A 552 -16.31 24.40 5.52
C PHE A 552 -15.38 25.59 5.71
N VAL A 553 -15.39 26.50 4.75
CA VAL A 553 -14.62 27.75 4.79
C VAL A 553 -15.53 28.92 4.47
N VAL A 554 -15.44 30.00 5.26
CA VAL A 554 -16.22 31.22 5.00
C VAL A 554 -15.63 31.98 3.80
N VAL A 555 -16.51 32.39 2.89
CA VAL A 555 -16.16 33.17 1.71
C VAL A 555 -16.68 34.59 1.90
N LYS A 556 -15.75 35.56 1.94
CA LYS A 556 -16.07 36.98 1.99
C LYS A 556 -16.09 37.57 0.59
N ASP A 557 -17.06 38.43 0.31
CA ASP A 557 -17.11 39.14 -0.96
C ASP A 557 -17.87 40.47 -0.86
N LYS A 558 -17.95 41.18 -1.99
CA LYS A 558 -18.76 42.40 -2.16
C LYS A 558 -19.72 42.31 -3.36
N LYS A 559 -19.89 41.13 -3.96
CA LYS A 559 -20.61 40.92 -5.23
C LYS A 559 -21.94 40.20 -4.99
N LYS A 560 -23.00 40.72 -5.62
CA LYS A 560 -24.33 40.07 -5.55
C LYS A 560 -24.40 38.68 -6.22
N LYS A 561 -23.55 38.40 -7.22
CA LYS A 561 -23.59 37.13 -7.96
C LYS A 561 -22.19 36.61 -8.25
N ILE A 562 -22.00 35.32 -7.98
CA ILE A 562 -20.80 34.54 -8.31
C ILE A 562 -21.21 33.46 -9.30
N VAL A 563 -20.35 33.17 -10.26
CA VAL A 563 -20.54 32.09 -11.23
C VAL A 563 -19.75 30.87 -10.77
N ALA A 564 -20.39 29.70 -10.80
CA ALA A 564 -19.74 28.43 -10.53
C ALA A 564 -18.54 28.17 -11.44
N SER A 565 -17.60 27.33 -10.96
CA SER A 565 -16.50 26.82 -11.76
C SER A 565 -17.00 26.15 -13.05
N LYS A 566 -16.23 26.30 -14.13
CA LYS A 566 -16.59 25.79 -15.46
C LYS A 566 -15.47 24.90 -15.97
N ARG A 567 -15.52 23.62 -15.60
CA ARG A 567 -14.73 22.54 -16.19
C ARG A 567 -15.67 21.44 -16.65
N LYS A 568 -15.35 20.81 -17.78
CA LYS A 568 -16.03 19.58 -18.21
C LYS A 568 -15.35 18.38 -17.54
N PRO A 569 -16.08 17.30 -17.23
CA PRO A 569 -15.47 16.09 -16.70
C PRO A 569 -14.30 15.60 -17.56
N PHE A 570 -13.27 15.07 -16.92
CA PHE A 570 -12.24 14.28 -17.60
C PHE A 570 -12.86 12.95 -18.01
N LYS A 571 -12.72 12.59 -19.28
CA LYS A 571 -13.24 11.32 -19.79
C LYS A 571 -12.08 10.34 -19.98
N ILE A 572 -12.01 9.36 -19.09
CA ILE A 572 -11.18 8.16 -19.29
C ILE A 572 -12.09 7.08 -19.84
N THR A 573 -11.85 6.67 -21.08
CA THR A 573 -12.61 5.61 -21.74
C THR A 573 -11.77 4.35 -21.74
N ILE A 574 -12.32 3.24 -21.25
CA ILE A 574 -11.66 1.93 -21.30
C ILE A 574 -12.45 1.04 -22.25
N ASN A 575 -11.81 0.68 -23.36
CA ASN A 575 -12.28 -0.34 -24.28
C ASN A 575 -11.63 -1.67 -23.87
N VAL A 576 -12.40 -2.74 -23.92
CA VAL A 576 -11.97 -4.10 -23.56
C VAL A 576 -12.48 -5.03 -24.64
N ASN A 577 -11.59 -5.88 -25.18
CA ASN A 577 -11.98 -6.90 -26.15
C ASN A 577 -12.88 -7.97 -25.51
N ASP A 578 -13.66 -8.68 -26.33
CA ASP A 578 -14.64 -9.65 -25.84
C ASP A 578 -14.01 -10.80 -25.06
N ASP A 579 -12.79 -11.23 -25.41
CA ASP A 579 -12.10 -12.31 -24.69
C ASP A 579 -11.76 -11.91 -23.24
N PHE A 580 -11.23 -10.70 -23.05
CA PHE A 580 -11.01 -10.16 -21.71
C PHE A 580 -12.34 -9.94 -20.98
N ARG A 581 -13.38 -9.45 -21.68
CA ARG A 581 -14.73 -9.31 -21.11
C ARG A 581 -15.28 -10.65 -20.63
N VAL A 582 -15.19 -11.71 -21.42
CA VAL A 582 -15.67 -13.05 -21.07
C VAL A 582 -14.90 -13.60 -19.88
N MET A 583 -13.57 -13.50 -19.88
CA MET A 583 -12.73 -13.96 -18.76
C MET A 583 -13.03 -13.24 -17.45
N TRP A 584 -13.26 -11.93 -17.53
CA TRP A 584 -13.55 -11.09 -16.37
C TRP A 584 -15.04 -10.99 -16.07
N LYS A 585 -15.88 -11.68 -16.85
CA LYS A 585 -17.35 -11.62 -16.77
C LYS A 585 -17.85 -10.17 -16.77
N ILE A 586 -17.24 -9.34 -17.61
CA ILE A 586 -17.61 -7.94 -17.86
C ILE A 586 -18.85 -7.96 -18.75
N SER A 587 -20.01 -8.12 -18.11
CA SER A 587 -21.32 -8.03 -18.76
C SER A 587 -22.07 -6.73 -18.44
N ASP A 588 -21.47 -5.84 -17.65
CA ASP A 588 -22.14 -4.71 -17.01
C ASP A 588 -21.29 -3.43 -17.01
N VAL A 589 -21.95 -2.28 -17.23
CA VAL A 589 -21.37 -0.93 -17.12
C VAL A 589 -20.62 -0.75 -15.80
N THR A 590 -21.10 -1.42 -14.75
CA THR A 590 -20.51 -1.45 -13.40
C THR A 590 -19.07 -1.97 -13.39
N LEU A 591 -18.75 -3.03 -14.14
CA LEU A 591 -17.39 -3.60 -14.14
C LEU A 591 -16.42 -2.78 -14.99
N THR A 592 -16.88 -2.19 -16.10
CA THR A 592 -16.11 -1.18 -16.86
C THR A 592 -15.86 0.06 -16.01
N SER A 593 -16.87 0.57 -15.29
CA SER A 593 -16.71 1.70 -14.37
C SER A 593 -15.76 1.37 -13.22
N MET A 594 -15.77 0.12 -12.73
CA MET A 594 -14.83 -0.35 -11.72
C MET A 594 -13.43 -0.53 -12.28
N LEU A 595 -13.24 -0.91 -13.54
CA LEU A 595 -11.92 -0.94 -14.18
C LEU A 595 -11.41 0.48 -14.41
N THR A 596 -12.28 1.41 -14.78
CA THR A 596 -11.93 2.84 -14.84
C THR A 596 -11.52 3.35 -13.45
N THR A 597 -12.29 3.02 -12.43
CA THR A 597 -12.01 3.36 -11.02
C THR A 597 -10.77 2.64 -10.50
N ALA A 598 -10.52 1.39 -10.88
CA ALA A 598 -9.37 0.61 -10.43
C ALA A 598 -8.10 0.98 -11.17
N VAL A 599 -8.13 1.35 -12.45
CA VAL A 599 -6.95 1.86 -13.17
C VAL A 599 -6.61 3.27 -12.67
N THR A 600 -7.61 4.07 -12.28
CA THR A 600 -7.38 5.36 -11.61
C THR A 600 -6.90 5.18 -10.16
N ASN A 601 -7.48 4.24 -9.39
CA ASN A 601 -7.11 3.91 -8.00
C ASN A 601 -5.87 3.00 -7.86
N ALA A 602 -5.46 2.27 -8.89
CA ALA A 602 -4.20 1.51 -8.86
C ALA A 602 -3.00 2.46 -8.83
N TYR A 603 -3.22 3.73 -9.20
CA TYR A 603 -2.29 4.82 -8.94
C TYR A 603 -2.65 5.58 -7.65
N ILE A 604 -3.92 5.84 -7.37
CA ILE A 604 -4.39 6.34 -6.07
C ILE A 604 -4.64 5.17 -5.13
N GLU A 605 -3.57 4.51 -4.66
CA GLU A 605 -3.52 3.77 -3.39
C GLU A 605 -2.16 3.03 -3.28
N SER A 606 -1.13 3.78 -2.87
CA SER A 606 -0.15 3.22 -1.92
C SER A 606 -0.62 3.35 -0.46
N PHE A 607 -1.94 3.49 -0.26
CA PHE A 607 -2.64 3.42 1.03
C PHE A 607 -3.98 2.66 0.89
N ILE A 608 -3.92 1.34 1.06
CA ILE A 608 -5.01 0.34 1.11
C ILE A 608 -6.43 0.84 1.49
N GLY A 609 -7.41 0.52 0.65
CA GLY A 609 -8.85 0.53 0.93
C GLY A 609 -9.63 -0.43 0.01
N THR A 610 -9.89 -1.67 0.46
CA THR A 610 -10.67 -2.66 -0.32
C THR A 610 -12.16 -2.34 -0.34
N ASP A 611 -12.77 -2.43 -1.53
CA ASP A 611 -14.22 -2.40 -1.76
C ASP A 611 -14.87 -3.70 -1.23
N LYS A 612 -15.25 -3.63 0.05
CA LYS A 612 -15.80 -4.74 0.83
C LYS A 612 -17.15 -5.25 0.30
N GLU A 613 -17.91 -4.45 -0.44
CA GLU A 613 -19.21 -4.85 -0.99
C GLU A 613 -19.04 -5.84 -2.16
N LYS A 614 -18.08 -5.56 -3.04
CA LYS A 614 -17.76 -6.40 -4.19
C LYS A 614 -17.22 -7.78 -3.78
N ILE A 615 -16.38 -7.80 -2.75
CA ILE A 615 -15.84 -9.01 -2.11
C ILE A 615 -16.96 -9.88 -1.54
N ASP A 616 -17.92 -9.27 -0.85
CA ASP A 616 -19.05 -9.99 -0.28
C ASP A 616 -20.06 -10.43 -1.36
N MET A 617 -20.17 -9.70 -2.47
CA MET A 617 -20.92 -10.13 -3.66
C MET A 617 -20.32 -11.37 -4.33
N GLU A 618 -18.99 -11.46 -4.43
CA GLU A 618 -18.32 -12.66 -4.96
C GLU A 618 -18.59 -13.90 -4.11
N LYS A 619 -18.49 -13.75 -2.78
CA LYS A 619 -18.78 -14.84 -1.85
C LYS A 619 -20.25 -15.25 -1.94
N ALA A 620 -21.18 -14.31 -2.12
CA ALA A 620 -22.59 -14.62 -2.37
C ALA A 620 -22.77 -15.46 -3.65
N LYS A 621 -22.12 -15.08 -4.76
CA LYS A 621 -22.13 -15.86 -6.02
C LYS A 621 -21.58 -17.28 -5.83
N LYS A 622 -20.49 -17.44 -5.07
CA LYS A 622 -19.92 -18.77 -4.75
C LYS A 622 -20.88 -19.62 -3.91
N VAL A 623 -21.62 -19.01 -2.98
CA VAL A 623 -22.67 -19.69 -2.19
C VAL A 623 -23.83 -20.14 -3.07
N VAL A 624 -24.32 -19.30 -3.98
CA VAL A 624 -25.36 -19.66 -4.95
C VAL A 624 -24.92 -20.79 -5.86
N ALA A 625 -23.70 -20.74 -6.39
CA ALA A 625 -23.15 -21.79 -7.24
C ALA A 625 -23.03 -23.12 -6.50
N HIS A 626 -22.56 -23.09 -5.24
CA HIS A 626 -22.53 -24.26 -4.38
C HIS A 626 -23.94 -24.83 -4.16
N PHE A 627 -24.91 -23.98 -3.83
CA PHE A 627 -26.29 -24.38 -3.59
C PHE A 627 -26.95 -24.99 -4.83
N LYS A 628 -26.77 -24.39 -6.01
CA LYS A 628 -27.27 -24.92 -7.29
C LYS A 628 -26.64 -26.27 -7.66
N ARG A 629 -25.36 -26.48 -7.33
CA ARG A 629 -24.63 -27.73 -7.61
C ARG A 629 -24.99 -28.86 -6.64
N CYS A 630 -25.13 -28.54 -5.35
CA CYS A 630 -25.23 -29.56 -4.29
C CYS A 630 -26.63 -29.66 -3.66
N GLY A 631 -27.55 -28.75 -3.98
CA GLY A 631 -28.90 -28.67 -3.39
C GLY A 631 -28.93 -28.25 -1.92
N GLU A 632 -27.77 -27.96 -1.32
CA GLU A 632 -27.61 -27.65 0.09
C GLU A 632 -26.67 -26.45 0.30
N MET A 633 -26.79 -25.77 1.45
CA MET A 633 -25.89 -24.68 1.83
C MET A 633 -24.49 -25.19 2.18
N PRO A 634 -23.42 -24.39 1.97
CA PRO A 634 -22.06 -24.77 2.37
C PRO A 634 -21.97 -25.12 3.86
N LYS A 635 -21.28 -26.22 4.21
CA LYS A 635 -21.13 -26.70 5.60
C LYS A 635 -19.70 -26.54 6.12
N GLN A 636 -19.56 -26.38 7.44
CA GLN A 636 -18.25 -26.44 8.07
C GLN A 636 -17.72 -27.88 8.10
N ASN A 637 -16.85 -28.21 7.16
CA ASN A 637 -16.19 -29.51 7.07
C ASN A 637 -14.66 -29.33 7.11
N ILE A 638 -13.99 -30.02 8.04
CA ILE A 638 -12.54 -29.92 8.28
C ILE A 638 -11.71 -30.32 7.05
N ASN A 639 -12.24 -31.18 6.17
CA ASN A 639 -11.52 -31.68 5.00
C ASN A 639 -11.79 -30.88 3.70
N ARG A 640 -12.64 -29.83 3.73
CA ARG A 640 -12.94 -28.98 2.57
C ARG A 640 -12.87 -27.50 2.96
N LYS A 641 -11.67 -26.94 2.79
CA LYS A 641 -11.29 -25.62 3.29
C LYS A 641 -12.17 -24.48 2.74
N GLU A 642 -12.49 -24.51 1.44
CA GLU A 642 -13.27 -23.48 0.76
C GLU A 642 -14.75 -23.48 1.19
N GLU A 643 -15.37 -24.66 1.26
CA GLU A 643 -16.75 -24.82 1.73
C GLU A 643 -16.92 -24.33 3.18
N CYS A 644 -15.91 -24.59 4.02
CA CYS A 644 -15.87 -24.14 5.41
C CYS A 644 -15.76 -22.61 5.53
N MET A 645 -14.99 -21.96 4.64
CA MET A 645 -14.87 -20.50 4.59
C MET A 645 -16.18 -19.84 4.16
N LEU A 646 -16.85 -20.37 3.13
CA LEU A 646 -18.16 -19.87 2.67
C LEU A 646 -19.23 -20.05 3.74
N ALA A 647 -19.25 -21.20 4.44
CA ALA A 647 -20.16 -21.46 5.54
C ALA A 647 -19.97 -20.46 6.71
N ALA A 648 -18.71 -20.16 7.06
CA ALA A 648 -18.37 -19.21 8.11
C ALA A 648 -18.68 -17.76 7.72
N TRP A 649 -18.62 -17.43 6.42
CA TRP A 649 -18.97 -16.12 5.90
C TRP A 649 -20.50 -15.91 5.88
N VAL A 650 -21.28 -16.85 5.35
CA VAL A 650 -22.76 -16.81 5.37
C VAL A 650 -23.28 -16.67 6.81
N SER A 651 -22.63 -17.35 7.77
CA SER A 651 -22.98 -17.25 9.19
C SER A 651 -22.74 -15.85 9.78
N ARG A 652 -21.65 -15.18 9.39
CA ARG A 652 -21.37 -13.79 9.81
C ARG A 652 -22.34 -12.80 9.16
N LEU A 653 -22.63 -12.95 7.87
CA LEU A 653 -23.58 -12.12 7.14
C LEU A 653 -24.98 -12.17 7.77
N LYS A 654 -25.45 -13.36 8.13
CA LYS A 654 -26.73 -13.54 8.85
C LYS A 654 -26.76 -12.82 10.20
N ARG A 655 -25.67 -12.91 10.98
CA ARG A 655 -25.56 -12.23 12.28
C ARG A 655 -25.51 -10.70 12.17
N ALA A 656 -24.88 -10.18 11.11
CA ALA A 656 -24.83 -8.75 10.83
C ALA A 656 -26.22 -8.23 10.43
N LEU A 657 -26.96 -9.00 9.64
CA LEU A 657 -28.36 -8.74 9.28
C LEU A 657 -29.32 -8.77 10.48
N ASP A 658 -29.04 -9.61 11.48
CA ASP A 658 -29.80 -9.68 12.74
C ASP A 658 -29.40 -8.58 13.76
N GLY A 659 -28.57 -7.60 13.36
CA GLY A 659 -28.23 -6.43 14.18
C GLY A 659 -27.25 -6.70 15.34
N LYS A 660 -26.45 -7.78 15.30
CA LYS A 660 -25.47 -8.07 16.36
C LYS A 660 -24.21 -7.21 16.20
N LYS A 661 -23.86 -6.45 17.25
CA LYS A 661 -22.77 -5.45 17.28
C LYS A 661 -21.37 -5.96 16.90
N ASP A 662 -21.11 -7.26 16.95
CA ASP A 662 -19.77 -7.85 16.76
C ASP A 662 -19.57 -8.54 15.39
N ALA A 663 -20.53 -8.40 14.46
CA ALA A 663 -20.61 -9.25 13.26
C ALA A 663 -20.13 -8.60 11.94
N GLY A 664 -19.78 -7.30 11.93
CA GLY A 664 -19.35 -6.57 10.74
C GLY A 664 -20.48 -5.88 9.96
N ILE A 665 -20.14 -5.24 8.85
CA ILE A 665 -21.04 -4.49 7.95
C ILE A 665 -21.64 -5.46 6.92
N TRP A 666 -22.91 -5.29 6.54
CA TRP A 666 -23.55 -6.05 5.46
C TRP A 666 -24.13 -5.08 4.42
N TYR A 667 -24.24 -5.55 3.17
CA TYR A 667 -24.61 -4.71 2.03
C TYR A 667 -25.99 -5.09 1.47
N PRO A 668 -26.85 -4.12 1.11
CA PRO A 668 -28.17 -4.37 0.52
C PRO A 668 -28.13 -5.18 -0.78
N SER A 669 -27.15 -4.94 -1.65
CA SER A 669 -26.98 -5.66 -2.93
C SER A 669 -26.72 -7.16 -2.73
N VAL A 670 -25.84 -7.51 -1.79
CA VAL A 670 -25.49 -8.88 -1.39
C VAL A 670 -26.71 -9.63 -0.84
N LYS A 671 -27.54 -8.93 -0.07
CA LYS A 671 -28.81 -9.46 0.42
C LYS A 671 -29.76 -9.77 -0.74
N LEU A 672 -30.00 -8.78 -1.61
CA LEU A 672 -30.96 -8.88 -2.72
C LEU A 672 -30.60 -10.03 -3.65
N TYR A 673 -29.32 -10.13 -4.04
CA TYR A 673 -28.84 -11.19 -4.91
C TYR A 673 -29.06 -12.59 -4.34
N LEU A 674 -28.80 -12.77 -3.04
CA LEU A 674 -29.05 -14.04 -2.36
C LEU A 674 -30.56 -14.31 -2.21
N ASP A 675 -31.38 -13.29 -1.92
CA ASP A 675 -32.84 -13.38 -1.80
C ASP A 675 -33.47 -13.86 -3.12
N GLU A 676 -32.97 -13.38 -4.26
CA GLU A 676 -33.42 -13.75 -5.62
C GLU A 676 -32.97 -15.14 -6.06
N ASN A 677 -31.75 -15.53 -5.73
CA ASN A 677 -31.13 -16.74 -6.30
C ASN A 677 -31.26 -17.98 -5.43
N ILE A 678 -31.49 -17.79 -4.14
CA ILE A 678 -31.71 -18.87 -3.21
C ILE A 678 -32.91 -18.47 -2.38
N LEU A 679 -34.07 -18.96 -2.82
CA LEU A 679 -35.34 -18.74 -2.14
C LEU A 679 -35.17 -19.09 -0.66
N ASN A 680 -35.49 -18.15 0.22
CA ASN A 680 -35.33 -18.34 1.66
C ASN A 680 -33.89 -18.68 2.08
N TRP A 681 -32.81 -18.18 1.47
CA TRP A 681 -31.45 -18.45 2.00
C TRP A 681 -31.23 -17.96 3.44
N ARG A 682 -31.97 -16.89 3.80
CA ARG A 682 -32.14 -16.38 5.17
C ARG A 682 -32.86 -17.40 6.05
N ASN A 683 -33.85 -18.08 5.49
CA ASN A 683 -34.61 -19.20 6.06
C ASN A 683 -34.20 -20.53 5.42
N VAL A 684 -32.94 -20.89 5.66
CA VAL A 684 -32.50 -22.24 5.98
C VAL A 684 -33.54 -23.32 5.64
N VAL A 685 -33.30 -24.18 4.64
CA VAL A 685 -34.10 -25.36 4.24
C VAL A 685 -35.37 -25.52 5.08
N ASP A 686 -36.47 -24.85 4.68
CA ASP A 686 -37.71 -24.66 5.44
C ASP A 686 -37.57 -25.14 6.89
N GLN A 687 -36.74 -24.43 7.68
CA GLN A 687 -36.28 -24.95 8.98
C GLN A 687 -37.46 -25.19 9.87
N GLU A 688 -38.55 -24.45 9.65
CA GLU A 688 -39.82 -24.70 10.29
C GLU A 688 -40.37 -26.07 9.89
N GLN A 689 -40.48 -26.41 8.60
CA GLN A 689 -40.90 -27.77 8.16
C GLN A 689 -39.91 -28.89 8.49
N ILE A 690 -38.59 -28.67 8.42
CA ILE A 690 -37.60 -29.64 8.87
C ILE A 690 -37.66 -29.82 10.38
N ALA A 691 -37.82 -28.73 11.14
CA ALA A 691 -38.02 -28.78 12.58
C ALA A 691 -39.36 -29.45 12.91
N LEU A 692 -40.40 -29.26 12.09
CA LEU A 692 -41.69 -29.92 12.22
C LEU A 692 -41.55 -31.43 11.93
N GLY A 693 -40.78 -31.81 10.91
CA GLY A 693 -40.43 -33.21 10.61
C GLY A 693 -39.64 -33.86 11.76
N ARG A 694 -38.67 -33.14 12.33
CA ARG A 694 -37.93 -33.60 13.53
C ARG A 694 -38.78 -33.65 14.79
N ALA A 695 -39.77 -32.76 14.92
CA ALA A 695 -40.76 -32.81 16.00
C ALA A 695 -41.64 -34.06 15.88
N LYS A 696 -42.07 -34.40 14.66
CA LYS A 696 -42.78 -35.65 14.36
C LYS A 696 -41.92 -36.88 14.69
N GLU A 697 -40.64 -36.89 14.32
CA GLU A 697 -39.71 -37.98 14.71
C GLU A 697 -39.57 -38.11 16.25
N CYS A 698 -39.54 -36.99 16.98
CA CYS A 698 -39.51 -37.01 18.44
C CYS A 698 -40.83 -37.53 19.05
N TYR A 699 -41.97 -37.23 18.41
CA TYR A 699 -43.27 -37.74 18.80
C TYR A 699 -43.38 -39.24 18.56
N GLU A 700 -42.97 -39.73 17.39
CA GLU A 700 -42.94 -41.18 17.09
C GLU A 700 -42.01 -41.93 18.06
N TRP A 701 -40.86 -41.36 18.41
CA TRP A 701 -40.00 -41.91 19.46
C TRP A 701 -40.73 -41.96 20.82
N PHE A 702 -41.37 -40.87 21.23
CA PHE A 702 -42.10 -40.80 22.49
C PHE A 702 -43.25 -41.81 22.53
N LYS A 703 -43.98 -41.97 21.43
CA LYS A 703 -45.06 -42.94 21.25
C LYS A 703 -44.55 -44.38 21.32
N GLN A 704 -43.39 -44.68 20.73
CA GLN A 704 -42.81 -46.02 20.72
C GLN A 704 -42.21 -46.43 22.08
N TYR A 705 -41.53 -45.51 22.79
CA TYR A 705 -40.74 -45.84 23.97
C TYR A 705 -41.26 -45.25 25.30
N GLY A 706 -42.34 -44.46 25.27
CA GLY A 706 -42.95 -43.82 26.44
C GLY A 706 -42.04 -42.80 27.14
N LYS A 707 -40.91 -42.42 26.53
CA LYS A 707 -39.91 -41.53 27.12
C LYS A 707 -39.29 -40.62 26.07
N LEU A 708 -38.83 -39.46 26.50
CA LEU A 708 -38.16 -38.50 25.62
C LEU A 708 -36.77 -38.99 25.20
N PRO A 709 -36.33 -38.69 23.96
CA PRO A 709 -35.01 -39.08 23.48
C PRO A 709 -33.90 -38.41 24.32
N SER A 710 -32.91 -39.21 24.73
CA SER A 710 -31.81 -38.76 25.61
C SER A 710 -30.62 -38.20 24.83
N LYS A 711 -29.94 -37.18 25.36
CA LYS A 711 -28.69 -36.65 24.81
C LYS A 711 -27.43 -37.43 25.24
N SER A 712 -27.56 -38.36 26.18
CA SER A 712 -26.45 -39.14 26.72
C SER A 712 -25.92 -40.15 25.69
N PHE A 713 -24.60 -40.30 25.60
CA PHE A 713 -24.00 -41.25 24.67
C PHE A 713 -24.13 -42.69 25.17
N VAL A 714 -24.78 -43.54 24.38
CA VAL A 714 -24.85 -44.99 24.57
C VAL A 714 -24.52 -45.65 23.23
N LYS A 715 -23.52 -46.55 23.23
CA LYS A 715 -23.05 -47.27 22.03
C LYS A 715 -24.23 -48.03 21.40
N GLY A 716 -24.45 -47.85 20.09
CA GLY A 716 -25.57 -48.45 19.34
C GLY A 716 -26.89 -47.64 19.33
N ARG A 717 -26.99 -46.51 20.06
CA ARG A 717 -28.18 -45.64 20.07
C ARG A 717 -27.88 -44.22 19.58
N GLU A 718 -27.23 -44.14 18.43
CA GLU A 718 -26.81 -42.85 17.86
C GLU A 718 -27.98 -41.99 17.37
N TYR A 719 -29.06 -42.63 16.92
CA TYR A 719 -30.27 -41.96 16.47
C TYR A 719 -31.03 -41.28 17.64
N GLU A 720 -31.20 -41.99 18.76
CA GLU A 720 -31.75 -41.42 20.02
C GLU A 720 -30.99 -40.17 20.43
N ARG A 721 -29.65 -40.25 20.40
CA ARG A 721 -28.78 -39.14 20.79
C ARG A 721 -28.99 -37.92 19.89
N LYS A 722 -29.13 -38.12 18.57
CA LYS A 722 -29.39 -37.03 17.61
C LYS A 722 -30.72 -36.33 17.93
N LEU A 723 -31.79 -37.09 18.15
CA LEU A 723 -33.09 -36.55 18.53
C LEU A 723 -33.05 -35.81 19.88
N GLY A 724 -32.32 -36.37 20.86
CA GLY A 724 -32.18 -35.77 22.19
C GLY A 724 -31.42 -34.44 22.20
N TYR A 725 -30.38 -34.30 21.37
CA TYR A 725 -29.68 -33.02 21.18
C TYR A 725 -30.57 -31.98 20.50
N TRP A 726 -31.34 -32.39 19.50
CA TRP A 726 -32.24 -31.50 18.79
C TRP A 726 -33.38 -30.98 19.69
N LEU A 727 -34.04 -31.86 20.45
CA LEU A 727 -35.10 -31.48 21.39
C LEU A 727 -34.58 -30.55 22.50
N HIS A 728 -33.33 -30.75 22.94
CA HIS A 728 -32.67 -29.84 23.88
C HIS A 728 -32.41 -28.45 23.28
N GLY A 729 -32.10 -28.38 21.97
CA GLY A 729 -31.98 -27.13 21.23
C GLY A 729 -33.28 -26.31 21.27
N GLN A 730 -34.43 -26.95 21.01
CA GLN A 730 -35.74 -26.29 21.03
C GLN A 730 -36.11 -25.74 22.42
N ARG A 731 -35.79 -26.46 23.49
CA ARG A 731 -35.96 -25.96 24.88
C ARG A 731 -35.10 -24.74 25.21
N CYS A 732 -33.90 -24.66 24.64
CA CYS A 732 -33.01 -23.53 24.87
C CYS A 732 -33.47 -22.31 24.08
N ALA A 733 -33.91 -22.53 22.84
CA ALA A 733 -34.48 -21.53 21.94
C ALA A 733 -35.66 -20.76 22.56
N ILE A 734 -36.62 -21.47 23.17
CA ILE A 734 -37.77 -20.87 23.86
C ILE A 734 -37.35 -19.94 25.01
N LYS A 735 -36.18 -20.17 25.61
CA LYS A 735 -35.63 -19.36 26.71
C LYS A 735 -34.69 -18.26 26.24
N GLY A 736 -34.76 -17.90 24.96
CA GLY A 736 -33.92 -16.88 24.33
C GLY A 736 -32.45 -17.27 24.18
N LYS A 737 -32.10 -18.57 24.27
CA LYS A 737 -30.72 -19.07 24.16
C LYS A 737 -30.61 -20.13 23.06
N GLY A 738 -30.08 -19.79 21.89
CA GLY A 738 -29.83 -20.74 20.80
C GLY A 738 -30.56 -20.37 19.50
N ASN A 739 -30.70 -21.33 18.58
CA ASN A 739 -31.41 -21.14 17.31
C ASN A 739 -32.92 -20.92 17.54
N ILE A 740 -33.66 -20.40 16.56
CA ILE A 740 -35.09 -20.06 16.68
C ILE A 740 -35.95 -21.33 16.91
N CYS A 741 -36.92 -21.27 17.82
CA CYS A 741 -38.00 -22.26 17.94
C CYS A 741 -39.25 -21.67 17.28
N TYR A 742 -39.66 -22.26 16.17
CA TYR A 742 -40.82 -21.79 15.41
C TYR A 742 -42.12 -22.02 16.18
N LEU A 743 -43.08 -21.12 16.01
CA LEU A 743 -44.36 -21.18 16.73
C LEU A 743 -45.14 -22.47 16.40
N SER A 744 -45.11 -22.92 15.14
CA SER A 744 -45.77 -24.15 14.70
C SER A 744 -45.15 -25.40 15.33
N VAL A 745 -43.82 -25.45 15.44
CA VAL A 745 -43.06 -26.55 16.08
C VAL A 745 -43.37 -26.60 17.57
N LYS A 746 -43.37 -25.44 18.23
CA LYS A 746 -43.73 -25.33 19.64
C LYS A 746 -45.16 -25.82 19.87
N LYS A 747 -46.13 -25.33 19.08
CA LYS A 747 -47.54 -25.71 19.15
C LYS A 747 -47.71 -27.23 18.96
N TYR A 748 -47.07 -27.81 17.94
CA TYR A 748 -47.12 -29.25 17.67
C TYR A 748 -46.56 -30.08 18.83
N LEU A 749 -45.42 -29.68 19.41
CA LEU A 749 -44.83 -30.39 20.54
C LEU A 749 -45.65 -30.22 21.83
N ASP A 750 -46.21 -29.04 22.08
CA ASP A 750 -47.09 -28.76 23.23
C ASP A 750 -48.37 -29.62 23.17
N GLU A 751 -48.93 -29.83 21.97
CA GLU A 751 -50.13 -30.65 21.74
C GLU A 751 -49.85 -32.17 21.80
N ASN A 752 -48.68 -32.64 21.33
CA ASN A 752 -48.42 -34.08 21.11
C ASN A 752 -47.43 -34.72 22.09
N ILE A 753 -46.61 -33.94 22.79
CA ILE A 753 -45.59 -34.46 23.73
C ILE A 753 -45.68 -33.72 25.07
N PRO A 754 -46.57 -34.13 25.98
CA PRO A 754 -46.75 -33.49 27.28
C PRO A 754 -45.42 -33.39 28.06
N GLY A 755 -45.14 -32.20 28.62
CA GLY A 755 -43.93 -31.95 29.42
C GLY A 755 -42.62 -31.90 28.63
N TRP A 756 -42.68 -31.86 27.29
CA TRP A 756 -41.48 -31.72 26.47
C TRP A 756 -40.74 -30.41 26.78
N ASN A 757 -41.44 -29.30 27.07
CA ASN A 757 -40.83 -28.01 27.43
C ASN A 757 -40.87 -27.71 28.93
N ASP A 758 -40.96 -28.73 29.78
CA ASP A 758 -40.75 -28.50 31.22
C ASP A 758 -39.42 -27.76 31.40
N ASP A 759 -39.48 -26.58 32.01
CA ASP A 759 -38.27 -25.82 32.24
C ASP A 759 -37.32 -26.68 33.07
N LEU A 760 -36.04 -26.69 32.68
CA LEU A 760 -34.98 -27.23 33.51
C LEU A 760 -34.98 -26.55 34.88
N GLU A 761 -35.43 -25.30 34.97
CA GLU A 761 -35.73 -24.59 36.20
C GLU A 761 -36.84 -25.29 37.00
N THR A 762 -37.98 -25.63 36.40
CA THR A 762 -39.09 -26.35 37.05
C THR A 762 -38.66 -27.75 37.52
N LYS A 763 -37.92 -28.49 36.69
CA LYS A 763 -37.34 -29.81 37.05
C LYS A 763 -36.30 -29.68 38.17
N SER A 764 -35.50 -28.62 38.15
CA SER A 764 -34.51 -28.30 39.18
C SER A 764 -35.18 -27.84 40.47
N LEU A 765 -36.31 -27.15 40.41
CA LEU A 765 -37.10 -26.71 41.55
C LEU A 765 -37.81 -27.90 42.21
N ASN A 766 -38.36 -28.83 41.44
CA ASN A 766 -38.94 -30.07 41.98
C ASN A 766 -37.88 -30.94 42.67
N LYS A 767 -36.67 -31.06 42.10
CA LYS A 767 -35.56 -31.72 42.80
C LYS A 767 -35.10 -30.98 44.05
N ALA A 768 -35.17 -29.64 44.06
CA ALA A 768 -34.91 -28.85 45.28
C ALA A 768 -35.94 -29.16 46.36
N LYS A 769 -37.22 -29.27 46.00
CA LYS A 769 -38.29 -29.68 46.91
C LYS A 769 -38.08 -31.09 47.44
N GLU A 770 -37.70 -32.05 46.60
CA GLU A 770 -37.34 -33.41 47.04
C GLU A 770 -36.15 -33.45 48.02
N CYS A 771 -35.12 -32.63 47.79
CA CYS A 771 -34.01 -32.47 48.73
C CYS A 771 -34.46 -31.89 50.09
N VAL A 772 -35.33 -30.88 50.07
CA VAL A 772 -35.87 -30.27 51.30
C VAL A 772 -36.72 -31.29 52.07
N GLU A 773 -37.58 -32.03 51.36
CA GLU A 773 -38.43 -33.06 51.96
C GLU A 773 -37.59 -34.21 52.53
N TRP A 774 -36.51 -34.61 51.84
CA TRP A 774 -35.55 -35.56 52.38
C TRP A 774 -34.94 -35.09 53.71
N ILE A 775 -34.51 -33.83 53.79
CA ILE A 775 -33.91 -33.26 55.00
C ILE A 775 -34.94 -33.18 56.13
N ARG A 776 -36.20 -32.83 55.82
CA ARG A 776 -37.29 -32.81 56.81
C ARG A 776 -37.57 -34.21 57.36
N THR A 777 -37.58 -35.22 56.50
CA THR A 777 -37.88 -36.61 56.89
C THR A 777 -36.72 -37.29 57.60
N ASN A 778 -35.47 -37.05 57.18
CA ASN A 778 -34.28 -37.76 57.70
C ASN A 778 -33.47 -36.94 58.72
N GLY A 779 -33.80 -35.66 58.93
CA GLY A 779 -33.12 -34.75 59.86
C GLY A 779 -31.70 -34.34 59.43
N CYS A 780 -31.17 -34.85 58.32
CA CYS A 780 -29.81 -34.61 57.86
C CYS A 780 -29.73 -34.34 56.34
N LYS A 781 -28.64 -33.68 55.91
CA LYS A 781 -28.37 -33.43 54.49
C LYS A 781 -27.98 -34.76 53.80
N PRO A 782 -28.48 -35.02 52.57
CA PRO A 782 -28.13 -36.25 51.85
C PRO A 782 -26.63 -36.32 51.57
N SER A 783 -26.03 -37.49 51.78
CA SER A 783 -24.58 -37.69 51.71
C SER A 783 -24.14 -38.44 50.43
N ARG A 784 -22.95 -38.11 49.88
CA ARG A 784 -22.41 -38.79 48.70
C ARG A 784 -21.77 -40.12 49.12
N ILE A 785 -22.45 -41.22 48.81
CA ILE A 785 -21.99 -42.59 49.13
C ILE A 785 -21.04 -43.14 48.05
N ASN A 786 -20.07 -43.98 48.43
CA ASN A 786 -19.13 -44.63 47.53
C ASN A 786 -19.81 -45.62 46.56
N ARG A 787 -19.18 -45.85 45.40
CA ARG A 787 -19.78 -46.61 44.28
C ARG A 787 -20.16 -48.06 44.63
N ASN A 788 -19.48 -48.67 45.59
CA ASN A 788 -19.67 -50.07 46.01
C ASN A 788 -20.81 -50.24 47.05
N ASP A 789 -21.23 -49.18 47.73
CA ASP A 789 -22.27 -49.18 48.78
C ASP A 789 -23.63 -48.64 48.29
N LYS A 790 -23.82 -48.57 46.97
CA LYS A 790 -24.99 -47.94 46.35
C LYS A 790 -26.30 -48.73 46.48
N ARG A 791 -26.24 -50.05 46.69
CA ARG A 791 -27.43 -50.90 46.76
C ARG A 791 -28.33 -50.46 47.94
N GLY A 792 -29.57 -50.09 47.64
CA GLY A 792 -30.58 -49.69 48.63
C GLY A 792 -30.56 -48.23 49.07
N ARG A 793 -29.54 -47.43 48.68
CA ARG A 793 -29.41 -45.98 49.02
C ARG A 793 -29.25 -45.08 47.80
N GLU A 794 -29.80 -45.51 46.68
CA GLU A 794 -29.64 -44.86 45.37
C GLU A 794 -30.20 -43.43 45.37
N LYS A 795 -31.35 -43.24 46.03
CA LYS A 795 -32.04 -41.94 46.12
C LYS A 795 -31.27 -40.93 46.97
N GLU A 796 -30.67 -41.35 48.09
CA GLU A 796 -29.81 -40.49 48.91
C GLU A 796 -28.61 -39.99 48.11
N HIS A 797 -27.92 -40.90 47.42
CA HIS A 797 -26.76 -40.57 46.62
C HIS A 797 -27.12 -39.66 45.43
N GLU A 798 -28.29 -39.86 44.81
CA GLU A 798 -28.78 -38.98 43.74
C GLU A 798 -28.99 -37.54 44.25
N LEU A 799 -29.70 -37.37 45.37
CA LEU A 799 -29.98 -36.06 45.96
C LEU A 799 -28.70 -35.38 46.45
N ALA A 800 -27.78 -36.13 47.07
CA ALA A 800 -26.47 -35.64 47.50
C ALA A 800 -25.60 -35.18 46.33
N THR A 801 -25.65 -35.93 45.22
CA THR A 801 -24.91 -35.59 44.00
C THR A 801 -25.45 -34.30 43.40
N TRP A 802 -26.78 -34.21 43.29
CA TRP A 802 -27.47 -33.04 42.76
C TRP A 802 -27.24 -31.77 43.59
N LEU A 803 -27.34 -31.85 44.92
CA LEU A 803 -27.13 -30.72 45.83
C LEU A 803 -25.69 -30.18 45.76
N HIS A 804 -24.70 -31.08 45.66
CA HIS A 804 -23.31 -30.67 45.48
C HIS A 804 -23.07 -30.04 44.10
N ASP A 805 -23.68 -30.55 43.04
CA ASP A 805 -23.54 -29.94 41.70
C ASP A 805 -24.16 -28.53 41.68
N ARG A 806 -25.24 -28.28 42.45
CA ARG A 806 -25.75 -26.92 42.67
C ARG A 806 -24.75 -26.04 43.42
N LYS A 807 -24.09 -26.54 44.47
CA LYS A 807 -23.03 -25.82 45.18
C LYS A 807 -21.83 -25.49 44.27
N CYS A 808 -21.49 -26.39 43.34
CA CYS A 808 -20.46 -26.16 42.33
C CYS A 808 -20.89 -25.15 41.25
N SER A 809 -22.18 -25.11 40.90
CA SER A 809 -22.74 -24.14 39.94
C SER A 809 -22.65 -22.67 40.40
N LEU A 810 -22.51 -22.44 41.71
CA LEU A 810 -22.22 -21.10 42.26
C LEU A 810 -20.77 -20.65 42.04
N LYS A 811 -19.86 -21.58 41.68
CA LYS A 811 -18.41 -21.35 41.54
C LYS A 811 -17.91 -21.49 40.09
N ASP A 812 -18.55 -22.32 39.28
CA ASP A 812 -18.14 -22.61 37.90
C ASP A 812 -19.28 -22.29 36.93
N SER A 813 -19.02 -21.36 36.00
CA SER A 813 -20.00 -20.83 35.04
C SER A 813 -20.47 -21.87 34.00
N LYS A 814 -19.89 -23.08 34.01
CA LYS A 814 -20.27 -24.18 33.10
C LYS A 814 -21.54 -24.93 33.52
N ILE A 815 -21.94 -24.88 34.80
CA ILE A 815 -23.17 -25.54 35.29
C ILE A 815 -24.27 -24.48 35.43
N LYS A 816 -25.35 -24.60 34.66
CA LYS A 816 -26.44 -23.62 34.60
C LYS A 816 -27.17 -23.54 35.95
N SER A 817 -27.18 -22.36 36.58
CA SER A 817 -27.87 -22.11 37.86
C SER A 817 -29.12 -21.26 37.65
N TYR A 818 -30.16 -21.52 38.45
CA TYR A 818 -31.47 -20.88 38.33
C TYR A 818 -31.75 -20.02 39.59
N PRO A 819 -31.98 -18.71 39.46
CA PRO A 819 -32.19 -17.82 40.60
C PRO A 819 -33.36 -18.23 41.50
N SER A 820 -34.45 -18.77 40.95
CA SER A 820 -35.60 -19.22 41.75
C SER A 820 -35.25 -20.42 42.64
N VAL A 821 -34.44 -21.36 42.12
CA VAL A 821 -33.98 -22.55 42.85
C VAL A 821 -32.99 -22.16 43.94
N ILE A 822 -32.07 -21.23 43.66
CA ILE A 822 -31.14 -20.69 44.68
C ILE A 822 -31.94 -20.00 45.79
N LYS A 823 -32.87 -19.10 45.43
CA LYS A 823 -33.71 -18.38 46.39
C LYS A 823 -34.55 -19.34 47.26
N TYR A 824 -35.05 -20.43 46.68
CA TYR A 824 -35.77 -21.47 47.41
C TYR A 824 -34.86 -22.25 48.38
N LEU A 825 -33.66 -22.65 47.94
CA LEU A 825 -32.69 -23.34 48.78
C LEU A 825 -32.10 -22.44 49.88
N ASP A 826 -31.87 -21.15 49.62
CA ASP A 826 -31.42 -20.17 50.62
C ASP A 826 -32.48 -19.97 51.72
N LYS A 827 -33.77 -20.00 51.33
CA LYS A 827 -34.89 -19.88 52.26
C LYS A 827 -35.09 -21.14 53.10
N GLU A 828 -35.13 -22.31 52.47
CA GLU A 828 -35.51 -23.56 53.13
C GLU A 828 -34.32 -24.34 53.73
N ILE A 829 -33.09 -24.05 53.28
CA ILE A 829 -31.84 -24.67 53.76
C ILE A 829 -30.75 -23.59 53.96
N PRO A 830 -30.88 -22.67 54.93
CA PRO A 830 -29.89 -21.62 55.16
C PRO A 830 -28.46 -22.17 55.32
N GLY A 831 -27.49 -21.56 54.63
CA GLY A 831 -26.07 -21.97 54.67
C GLY A 831 -25.69 -23.18 53.79
N TRP A 832 -26.53 -23.59 52.84
CA TRP A 832 -26.21 -24.68 51.91
C TRP A 832 -25.04 -24.36 50.95
N SER A 833 -24.80 -23.08 50.65
CA SER A 833 -23.83 -22.60 49.66
C SER A 833 -22.42 -22.37 50.21
N ASP A 834 -22.25 -22.07 51.51
CA ASP A 834 -21.02 -21.42 51.98
C ASP A 834 -20.30 -22.06 53.18
N GLU A 835 -19.13 -22.61 52.86
CA GLU A 835 -18.02 -22.83 53.81
C GLU A 835 -16.72 -22.21 53.29
N ARG A 836 -16.64 -21.81 52.01
CA ARG A 836 -15.37 -21.37 51.39
C ARG A 836 -15.18 -19.85 51.42
N GLU A 837 -16.23 -19.04 51.46
CA GLU A 837 -16.06 -17.58 51.59
C GLU A 837 -15.50 -17.19 52.96
N LYS A 838 -15.95 -17.88 54.02
CA LYS A 838 -15.41 -17.71 55.37
C LYS A 838 -13.91 -18.03 55.42
N ILE A 839 -13.49 -19.17 54.84
CA ILE A 839 -12.08 -19.60 54.78
C ILE A 839 -11.20 -18.61 54.02
N ILE A 840 -11.68 -18.08 52.88
CA ILE A 840 -10.90 -17.13 52.06
C ILE A 840 -10.81 -15.75 52.74
N LEU A 841 -11.88 -15.31 53.41
CA LEU A 841 -11.88 -14.07 54.18
C LEU A 841 -10.96 -14.17 55.41
N ASP A 842 -10.91 -15.34 56.06
CA ASP A 842 -10.00 -15.56 57.19
C ASP A 842 -8.53 -15.54 56.76
N LYS A 843 -8.18 -16.14 55.60
CA LYS A 843 -6.83 -15.98 55.02
C LYS A 843 -6.49 -14.53 54.65
N ALA A 844 -7.48 -13.75 54.19
CA ALA A 844 -7.27 -12.31 53.93
C ALA A 844 -6.95 -11.53 55.21
N LYS A 845 -7.60 -11.88 56.33
CA LYS A 845 -7.30 -11.32 57.66
C LYS A 845 -5.90 -11.71 58.11
N GLU A 846 -5.49 -12.97 57.95
CA GLU A 846 -4.12 -13.42 58.28
C GLU A 846 -3.05 -12.65 57.51
N CYS A 847 -3.26 -12.44 56.21
CA CYS A 847 -2.38 -11.63 55.36
C CYS A 847 -2.28 -10.17 55.86
N ALA A 848 -3.40 -9.59 56.29
CA ALA A 848 -3.44 -8.22 56.83
C ALA A 848 -2.72 -8.11 58.18
N VAL A 849 -2.89 -9.09 59.07
CA VAL A 849 -2.16 -9.15 60.34
C VAL A 849 -0.66 -9.28 60.09
N TRP A 850 -0.25 -10.13 59.15
CA TRP A 850 1.15 -10.30 58.79
C TRP A 850 1.76 -8.99 58.24
N PHE A 851 1.04 -8.28 57.37
CA PHE A 851 1.46 -6.97 56.85
C PHE A 851 1.61 -5.93 57.96
N LYS A 852 0.64 -5.85 58.89
CA LYS A 852 0.70 -4.92 60.03
C LYS A 852 1.91 -5.20 60.92
N ASN A 853 2.23 -6.46 61.16
CA ASN A 853 3.33 -6.87 62.04
C ASN A 853 4.71 -6.73 61.38
N ASN A 854 4.85 -7.04 60.09
CA ASN A 854 6.15 -7.09 59.42
C ASN A 854 6.45 -5.84 58.58
N LYS A 855 5.48 -4.94 58.39
CA LYS A 855 5.58 -3.69 57.62
C LYS A 855 6.07 -3.87 56.16
N LYS A 856 6.01 -5.08 55.64
CA LYS A 856 6.37 -5.47 54.26
C LYS A 856 5.27 -6.38 53.70
N MET A 857 5.26 -6.64 52.39
CA MET A 857 4.33 -7.59 51.76
C MET A 857 4.88 -9.02 51.78
N PRO A 858 4.03 -10.05 51.99
CA PRO A 858 4.49 -11.42 52.09
C PRO A 858 4.97 -11.89 50.72
N LYS A 859 6.10 -12.58 50.69
CA LYS A 859 6.80 -12.94 49.45
C LYS A 859 6.72 -14.43 49.16
N GLN A 860 6.50 -14.76 47.89
CA GLN A 860 6.68 -16.11 47.40
C GLN A 860 8.18 -16.40 47.18
N TYR A 861 8.72 -17.44 47.83
CA TYR A 861 10.07 -17.93 47.61
C TYR A 861 10.08 -19.10 46.63
N TYR A 862 11.10 -19.15 45.76
CA TYR A 862 11.23 -20.21 44.75
C TYR A 862 12.22 -21.32 45.14
N SER A 863 13.12 -21.07 46.11
CA SER A 863 14.07 -22.08 46.61
C SER A 863 13.46 -22.89 47.76
N GLU A 864 13.66 -24.21 47.79
CA GLU A 864 13.05 -25.10 48.81
C GLU A 864 13.53 -24.81 50.23
N GLN A 865 14.82 -24.48 50.41
CA GLN A 865 15.37 -24.11 51.71
C GLN A 865 14.67 -22.86 52.27
N LYS A 866 14.55 -21.80 51.44
CA LYS A 866 13.88 -20.56 51.86
C LYS A 866 12.37 -20.73 52.09
N LYS A 867 11.73 -21.67 51.38
CA LYS A 867 10.34 -22.04 51.64
C LYS A 867 10.17 -22.68 53.01
N LYS A 868 11.07 -23.58 53.43
CA LYS A 868 11.05 -24.16 54.78
C LYS A 868 11.34 -23.13 55.86
N ASP A 869 12.36 -22.31 55.66
CA ASP A 869 12.78 -21.29 56.65
C ASP A 869 11.74 -20.16 56.81
N ASN A 870 10.89 -19.93 55.81
CA ASN A 870 9.90 -18.84 55.79
C ASN A 870 8.51 -19.34 55.36
N GLU A 871 8.11 -20.52 55.87
CA GLU A 871 6.93 -21.25 55.41
C GLU A 871 5.65 -20.40 55.41
N LYS A 872 5.44 -19.64 56.49
CA LYS A 872 4.25 -18.79 56.65
C LYS A 872 4.27 -17.54 55.75
N GLU A 873 5.44 -16.92 55.53
CA GLU A 873 5.58 -15.79 54.59
C GLU A 873 5.39 -16.27 53.15
N HIS A 874 5.91 -17.46 52.82
CA HIS A 874 5.73 -18.09 51.52
C HIS A 874 4.26 -18.38 51.22
N GLU A 875 3.55 -19.02 52.15
CA GLU A 875 2.15 -19.40 51.99
C GLU A 875 1.27 -18.16 51.74
N LEU A 876 1.44 -17.12 52.56
CA LEU A 876 0.71 -15.86 52.42
C LEU A 876 1.08 -15.12 51.12
N GLY A 877 2.35 -15.18 50.70
CA GLY A 877 2.83 -14.57 49.46
C GLY A 877 2.22 -15.22 48.21
N VAL A 878 2.21 -16.56 48.15
CA VAL A 878 1.57 -17.33 47.06
C VAL A 878 0.08 -16.98 46.97
N TRP A 879 -0.60 -16.92 48.12
CA TRP A 879 -2.02 -16.60 48.17
C TRP A 879 -2.31 -15.17 47.70
N LEU A 880 -1.48 -14.20 48.10
CA LEU A 880 -1.65 -12.79 47.70
C LEU A 880 -1.41 -12.58 46.19
N ASP A 881 -0.41 -13.24 45.62
CA ASP A 881 -0.15 -13.18 44.17
C ASP A 881 -1.29 -13.80 43.35
N GLN A 882 -1.92 -14.86 43.86
CA GLN A 882 -3.12 -15.41 43.24
C GLN A 882 -4.30 -14.41 43.27
N GLN A 883 -4.45 -13.61 44.33
CA GLN A 883 -5.48 -12.56 44.36
C GLN A 883 -5.18 -11.41 43.39
N ARG A 884 -3.90 -11.02 43.24
CA ARG A 884 -3.49 -10.03 42.23
C ARG A 884 -3.80 -10.53 40.81
N LEU A 885 -3.53 -11.81 40.54
CA LEU A 885 -3.87 -12.43 39.26
C LEU A 885 -5.40 -12.45 39.03
N ASN A 886 -6.19 -12.75 40.07
CA ASN A 886 -7.64 -12.71 39.99
C ASN A 886 -8.16 -11.29 39.77
N LEU A 887 -7.54 -10.28 40.37
CA LEU A 887 -7.84 -8.86 40.12
C LEU A 887 -7.57 -8.48 38.66
N ARG A 888 -6.41 -8.88 38.11
CA ARG A 888 -6.05 -8.65 36.69
C ARG A 888 -6.98 -9.34 35.70
N LYS A 889 -7.57 -10.48 36.09
CA LYS A 889 -8.53 -11.25 35.28
C LYS A 889 -9.99 -10.89 35.55
N GLU A 890 -10.26 -9.84 36.32
CA GLU A 890 -11.61 -9.43 36.75
C GLU A 890 -12.42 -10.52 37.46
N LYS A 891 -11.73 -11.44 38.14
CA LYS A 891 -12.31 -12.60 38.84
C LYS A 891 -12.18 -12.52 40.36
N ILE A 892 -11.69 -11.41 40.90
CA ILE A 892 -11.58 -11.25 42.35
C ILE A 892 -12.96 -11.08 42.98
N LYS A 893 -13.17 -11.73 44.13
CA LYS A 893 -14.43 -11.59 44.87
C LYS A 893 -14.55 -10.18 45.46
N PRO A 894 -15.69 -9.50 45.29
CA PRO A 894 -15.88 -8.12 45.77
C PRO A 894 -15.60 -7.92 47.26
N ILE A 895 -16.00 -8.89 48.10
CA ILE A 895 -15.80 -8.82 49.55
C ILE A 895 -14.32 -8.88 49.97
N ILE A 896 -13.52 -9.67 49.25
CA ILE A 896 -12.07 -9.81 49.50
C ILE A 896 -11.34 -8.57 48.98
N LYS A 897 -11.70 -8.09 47.79
CA LYS A 897 -11.15 -6.85 47.23
C LYS A 897 -11.38 -5.67 48.18
N LYS A 898 -12.62 -5.49 48.64
CA LYS A 898 -12.99 -4.42 49.58
C LYS A 898 -12.20 -4.52 50.90
N TYR A 899 -11.98 -5.73 51.42
CA TYR A 899 -11.21 -5.93 52.65
C TYR A 899 -9.72 -5.64 52.46
N LEU A 900 -9.09 -6.16 51.40
CA LEU A 900 -7.66 -5.95 51.12
C LEU A 900 -7.35 -4.48 50.76
N ASP A 901 -8.23 -3.82 49.99
CA ASP A 901 -8.10 -2.39 49.65
C ASP A 901 -8.12 -1.51 50.91
N LYS A 902 -8.88 -1.92 51.95
CA LYS A 902 -8.97 -1.22 53.22
C LYS A 902 -7.77 -1.50 54.14
N GLU A 903 -7.39 -2.77 54.31
CA GLU A 903 -6.45 -3.17 55.37
C GLU A 903 -4.99 -3.30 54.91
N ILE A 904 -4.74 -3.40 53.60
CA ILE A 904 -3.40 -3.58 53.03
C ILE A 904 -3.19 -2.62 51.85
N PRO A 905 -2.87 -1.33 52.10
CA PRO A 905 -2.64 -0.35 51.03
C PRO A 905 -1.57 -0.81 50.03
N GLY A 906 -1.84 -0.67 48.73
CA GLY A 906 -0.90 -1.05 47.68
C GLY A 906 -0.75 -2.56 47.42
N TRP A 907 -1.62 -3.41 48.01
CA TRP A 907 -1.57 -4.86 47.81
C TRP A 907 -1.69 -5.28 46.34
N GLN A 908 -2.23 -4.43 45.47
CA GLN A 908 -2.53 -4.70 44.06
C GLN A 908 -1.26 -4.85 43.18
N GLY A 909 -0.12 -4.29 43.61
CA GLY A 909 1.15 -4.31 42.86
C GLY A 909 1.14 -3.46 41.58
N GLU A 910 2.31 -3.25 40.95
CA GLU A 910 2.39 -2.54 39.66
C GLU A 910 1.63 -3.30 38.56
N ILE A 911 0.77 -2.57 37.84
CA ILE A 911 -0.12 -3.09 36.80
C ILE A 911 0.67 -3.18 35.49
N LYS A 912 0.86 -4.40 34.94
CA LYS A 912 1.34 -4.58 33.56
C LYS A 912 0.22 -4.22 32.57
N ARG A 913 0.58 -3.43 31.55
CA ARG A 913 -0.30 -2.70 30.59
C ARG A 913 -1.21 -3.61 29.76
N SER A 914 -2.36 -3.08 29.33
CA SER A 914 -3.31 -3.79 28.44
C SER A 914 -2.84 -3.83 26.98
N PHE A 915 -3.34 -4.78 26.20
CA PHE A 915 -2.98 -4.97 24.79
C PHE A 915 -3.35 -3.76 23.90
N GLU A 916 -4.48 -3.10 24.18
CA GLU A 916 -4.88 -1.86 23.49
C GLU A 916 -4.00 -0.66 23.84
N GLN A 917 -3.51 -0.58 25.09
CA GLN A 917 -2.54 0.44 25.50
C GLN A 917 -1.20 0.26 24.79
N ILE A 918 -0.75 -1.00 24.63
CA ILE A 918 0.47 -1.35 23.88
C ILE A 918 0.35 -0.93 22.40
N LYS A 919 -0.81 -1.17 21.77
CA LYS A 919 -1.04 -0.81 20.37
C LYS A 919 -1.00 0.71 20.14
N GLN A 920 -1.63 1.48 21.03
CA GLN A 920 -1.62 2.95 20.96
C GLN A 920 -0.23 3.54 21.25
N GLU A 921 0.53 2.98 22.20
CA GLU A 921 1.92 3.40 22.44
C GLU A 921 2.84 3.04 21.27
N LYS A 922 2.68 1.85 20.65
CA LYS A 922 3.47 1.45 19.47
C LYS A 922 3.27 2.40 18.29
N GLN A 923 2.03 2.82 18.04
CA GLN A 923 1.70 3.82 17.02
C GLN A 923 2.34 5.20 17.30
N LYS A 924 2.51 5.58 18.56
CA LYS A 924 3.18 6.83 18.95
C LYS A 924 4.72 6.72 18.93
N THR A 925 5.27 5.55 19.24
CA THR A 925 6.72 5.35 19.44
C THR A 925 7.49 5.16 18.11
N ILE A 926 6.89 4.49 17.11
CA ILE A 926 7.53 4.21 15.81
C ILE A 926 7.89 5.48 15.02
N PRO A 927 7.02 6.51 14.91
CA PRO A 927 7.35 7.74 14.21
C PRO A 927 8.50 8.52 14.87
N LEU A 928 8.52 8.57 16.20
CA LEU A 928 9.57 9.23 17.00
C LEU A 928 10.94 8.59 16.78
N ILE A 929 11.00 7.25 16.76
CA ILE A 929 12.25 6.55 16.43
C ILE A 929 12.67 6.78 14.99
N SER A 930 11.73 6.81 14.03
CA SER A 930 12.04 7.06 12.62
C SER A 930 12.62 8.47 12.41
N GLN A 931 12.10 9.47 13.13
CA GLN A 931 12.63 10.83 13.13
C GLN A 931 14.05 10.89 13.74
N LEU A 932 14.29 10.24 14.88
CA LEU A 932 15.63 10.13 15.47
C LEU A 932 16.58 9.39 14.51
N HIS A 933 16.15 8.30 13.89
CA HIS A 933 16.95 7.50 12.97
C HIS A 933 17.35 8.29 11.71
N LYS A 934 16.42 9.10 11.14
CA LYS A 934 16.73 10.04 10.05
C LYS A 934 17.75 11.10 10.50
N LYS A 935 17.60 11.65 11.70
CA LYS A 935 18.50 12.66 12.28
C LYS A 935 19.92 12.10 12.55
N TYR A 936 20.03 10.84 12.97
CA TYR A 936 21.32 10.14 13.13
C TYR A 936 22.01 9.83 11.81
N LYS A 937 21.23 9.44 10.78
CA LYS A 937 21.77 9.10 9.45
C LYS A 937 22.46 10.28 8.75
N THR A 938 22.13 11.52 9.16
CA THR A 938 22.72 12.76 8.64
C THR A 938 23.93 13.28 9.44
N MET A 939 24.37 12.60 10.50
CA MET A 939 25.53 13.04 11.30
C MET A 939 26.84 12.39 10.81
N HIS A 940 27.84 13.22 10.47
CA HIS A 940 29.20 12.78 10.12
C HIS A 940 30.12 12.67 11.35
N SER A 941 31.18 11.88 11.24
CA SER A 941 32.12 11.52 12.34
C SER A 941 32.64 12.72 13.15
N ASN A 942 32.89 13.85 12.50
CA ASN A 942 33.40 15.07 13.15
C ASN A 942 32.34 15.78 14.02
N ASN A 943 31.05 15.59 13.77
CA ASN A 943 29.96 16.17 14.55
C ASN A 943 29.41 15.24 15.65
N TYR A 944 29.79 13.96 15.61
CA TYR A 944 29.31 12.92 16.53
C TYR A 944 29.79 13.14 17.98
N LYS A 945 31.05 13.55 18.16
CA LYS A 945 31.64 13.81 19.49
C LYS A 945 31.23 15.14 20.13
N LEU A 946 30.77 16.12 19.33
CA LEU A 946 30.55 17.51 19.79
C LEU A 946 29.09 17.86 20.08
N LYS A 947 28.12 17.06 19.59
CA LYS A 947 26.67 17.34 19.74
C LYS A 947 25.85 16.22 20.34
N MET A 948 26.43 15.07 20.67
CA MET A 948 25.74 14.07 21.49
C MET A 948 25.68 14.58 22.93
N THR A 949 24.54 15.13 23.32
CA THR A 949 24.17 15.09 24.74
C THR A 949 23.88 13.62 25.08
N SER A 950 24.39 13.16 26.24
CA SER A 950 24.13 11.83 26.79
C SER A 950 22.63 11.49 26.78
N GLU A 951 21.79 12.50 26.95
CA GLU A 951 20.32 12.42 26.95
C GLU A 951 19.73 11.93 25.62
N LEU A 952 20.19 12.43 24.46
CA LEU A 952 19.62 12.06 23.14
C LEU A 952 19.92 10.60 22.75
N PHE A 953 21.09 10.11 23.13
CA PHE A 953 21.50 8.72 22.92
C PHE A 953 20.75 7.75 23.84
N ILE A 954 20.57 8.15 25.11
CA ILE A 954 19.77 7.42 26.07
C ILE A 954 18.32 7.36 25.61
N GLU A 955 17.76 8.46 25.09
CA GLU A 955 16.38 8.53 24.58
C GLU A 955 16.17 7.59 23.37
N TYR A 956 17.08 7.58 22.40
CA TYR A 956 17.02 6.66 21.26
C TYR A 956 17.05 5.19 21.70
N HIS A 957 17.97 4.82 22.59
CA HIS A 957 18.07 3.44 23.06
C HIS A 957 16.91 3.03 23.97
N GLN A 958 16.38 3.94 24.78
CA GLN A 958 15.18 3.68 25.60
C GLN A 958 13.95 3.45 24.72
N LEU A 959 13.75 4.26 23.68
CA LEU A 959 12.65 4.09 22.72
C LEU A 959 12.80 2.79 21.92
N ALA A 960 14.03 2.42 21.52
CA ALA A 960 14.29 1.20 20.75
C ALA A 960 14.00 -0.04 21.58
N LYS A 961 14.47 -0.06 22.82
CA LYS A 961 14.20 -1.13 23.79
C LYS A 961 12.71 -1.23 24.12
N LYS A 962 11.99 -0.10 24.12
CA LYS A 962 10.53 -0.05 24.30
C LYS A 962 9.77 -0.64 23.10
N ILE A 963 10.27 -0.44 21.88
CA ILE A 963 9.73 -1.09 20.67
C ILE A 963 9.95 -2.60 20.71
N ASP A 964 11.12 -3.07 21.13
CA ASP A 964 11.41 -4.51 21.27
C ASP A 964 10.49 -5.18 22.29
N THR A 965 10.09 -4.48 23.35
CA THR A 965 9.12 -5.02 24.33
C THR A 965 7.68 -5.12 23.79
N PHE A 966 7.37 -4.53 22.63
CA PHE A 966 6.07 -4.65 21.97
C PHE A 966 5.98 -5.84 20.99
N ASP A 967 7.10 -6.49 20.66
CA ASP A 967 7.20 -7.58 19.69
C ASP A 967 7.38 -8.97 20.32
N ASP A 968 6.95 -9.14 21.58
CA ASP A 968 6.87 -10.44 22.29
C ASP A 968 5.78 -11.41 21.74
N THR A 969 5.42 -11.26 20.46
CA THR A 969 4.68 -12.27 19.69
C THR A 969 5.62 -12.89 18.65
N GLU A 970 6.34 -13.94 19.07
CA GLU A 970 6.95 -15.00 18.24
C GLU A 970 7.33 -14.62 16.79
N GLN A 971 8.38 -13.82 16.59
CA GLN A 971 9.11 -13.82 15.32
C GLN A 971 9.95 -15.10 15.23
N HIS A 972 9.39 -16.14 14.62
CA HIS A 972 10.15 -17.29 14.16
C HIS A 972 11.21 -16.85 13.13
N VAL A 973 12.49 -17.04 13.45
CA VAL A 973 13.51 -17.28 12.41
C VAL A 973 13.01 -18.46 11.58
N PRO A 974 13.02 -18.40 10.23
CA PRO A 974 12.56 -19.51 9.41
C PRO A 974 13.15 -20.83 9.90
N THR A 975 12.29 -21.79 10.25
CA THR A 975 12.64 -23.09 10.83
C THR A 975 13.71 -23.84 10.02
N PHE A 976 13.85 -23.49 8.74
CA PHE A 976 14.86 -23.95 7.79
C PHE A 976 16.30 -23.47 8.13
N ILE A 977 16.48 -22.21 8.53
CA ILE A 977 17.78 -21.59 8.87
C ILE A 977 18.38 -22.25 10.11
N ALA A 978 17.57 -22.42 11.16
CA ALA A 978 17.95 -23.16 12.36
C ALA A 978 18.27 -24.64 12.05
N GLY A 979 17.61 -25.22 11.03
CA GLY A 979 17.87 -26.57 10.53
C GLY A 979 19.23 -26.74 9.83
N GLN A 980 19.69 -25.74 9.08
CA GLN A 980 21.00 -25.76 8.40
C GLN A 980 22.16 -25.56 9.39
N ILE A 981 22.03 -24.58 10.29
CA ILE A 981 22.99 -24.36 11.39
C ILE A 981 23.15 -25.65 12.23
N LYS A 982 22.04 -26.36 12.49
CA LYS A 982 22.00 -27.67 13.18
C LYS A 982 22.72 -28.79 12.42
N LYS A 983 22.58 -28.89 11.10
CA LYS A 983 23.26 -29.92 10.28
C LYS A 983 24.77 -29.68 10.25
N MET A 984 25.15 -28.41 10.25
CA MET A 984 26.55 -27.96 10.23
C MET A 984 27.23 -28.15 11.59
N LEU A 985 26.64 -27.70 12.70
CA LEU A 985 27.18 -27.93 14.06
C LEU A 985 27.33 -29.42 14.39
N LYS A 986 26.49 -30.29 13.81
CA LYS A 986 26.62 -31.75 13.92
C LYS A 986 27.83 -32.34 13.18
N ASN A 987 28.25 -31.71 12.08
CA ASN A 987 29.38 -32.16 11.26
C ASN A 987 30.72 -31.61 11.78
N ILE A 988 30.69 -30.59 12.65
CA ILE A 988 31.87 -30.12 13.39
C ILE A 988 32.09 -31.10 14.56
N ILE A 989 33.02 -32.03 14.36
CA ILE A 989 33.37 -33.15 15.24
C ILE A 989 33.52 -32.68 16.71
N GLY A 990 32.74 -33.27 17.63
CA GLY A 990 33.03 -33.23 19.08
C GLY A 990 32.35 -32.15 19.95
N LEU A 991 31.06 -31.85 19.76
CA LEU A 991 30.28 -30.85 20.54
C LEU A 991 30.36 -30.92 22.09
N ARG A 992 30.91 -32.00 22.69
CA ARG A 992 31.07 -32.10 24.16
C ARG A 992 32.21 -31.23 24.72
N LYS A 993 33.15 -30.72 23.91
CA LYS A 993 34.27 -29.85 24.38
C LYS A 993 34.36 -28.48 23.69
N THR A 994 33.59 -28.24 22.65
CA THR A 994 33.63 -27.03 21.82
C THR A 994 33.07 -25.81 22.57
N LYS A 995 33.90 -24.80 22.85
CA LYS A 995 33.50 -23.51 23.41
C LYS A 995 32.95 -22.61 22.29
N ILE A 996 31.72 -22.11 22.46
CA ILE A 996 31.04 -21.30 21.45
C ILE A 996 30.68 -19.94 22.04
N ILE A 997 30.96 -18.86 21.29
CA ILE A 997 30.54 -17.50 21.64
C ILE A 997 29.59 -16.91 20.58
N ASP A 998 28.49 -16.32 21.04
CA ASP A 998 27.61 -15.50 20.19
C ASP A 998 27.90 -14.02 20.44
N LEU A 999 28.34 -13.34 19.39
CA LEU A 999 28.81 -11.96 19.40
C LEU A 999 27.79 -10.98 18.78
N GLY A 1000 26.63 -11.47 18.30
CA GLY A 1000 25.59 -10.68 17.65
C GLY A 1000 24.31 -10.62 18.48
N ASN A 1001 24.13 -9.58 19.28
CA ASN A 1001 23.01 -9.46 20.20
C ASN A 1001 21.69 -9.02 19.51
N GLY A 1002 21.08 -9.91 18.73
CA GLY A 1002 19.77 -9.71 18.11
C GLY A 1002 18.92 -10.98 18.12
N THR A 1003 18.11 -11.20 19.17
CA THR A 1003 17.01 -12.19 19.34
C THR A 1003 17.19 -13.65 18.89
N PHE A 1004 18.32 -14.05 18.30
CA PHE A 1004 18.58 -15.42 17.89
C PHE A 1004 19.04 -16.24 19.09
N ASN A 1005 18.09 -16.76 19.86
CA ASN A 1005 18.38 -17.57 21.04
C ASN A 1005 18.76 -19.00 20.62
N LEU A 1006 19.94 -19.15 20.03
CA LEU A 1006 20.54 -20.42 19.60
C LEU A 1006 20.47 -21.52 20.69
N PRO A 1007 20.61 -21.20 22.00
CA PRO A 1007 20.38 -22.15 23.10
C PRO A 1007 18.96 -22.76 23.16
N ILE A 1008 17.92 -21.95 22.97
CA ILE A 1008 16.52 -22.40 23.02
C ILE A 1008 16.20 -23.29 21.81
N ALA A 1009 16.72 -22.92 20.64
CA ALA A 1009 16.60 -23.74 19.43
C ALA A 1009 17.26 -25.12 19.59
N LEU A 1010 18.37 -25.21 20.32
CA LEU A 1010 19.02 -26.49 20.66
C LEU A 1010 18.19 -27.31 21.68
N PHE A 1011 17.62 -26.67 22.70
CA PHE A 1011 16.81 -27.28 23.76
C PHE A 1011 15.50 -27.91 23.26
N ASP A 1012 14.74 -27.20 22.41
CA ASP A 1012 13.45 -27.67 21.89
C ASP A 1012 13.54 -28.93 21.02
N ILE A 1013 14.72 -29.19 20.47
CA ILE A 1013 14.98 -30.35 19.61
C ILE A 1013 15.23 -31.62 20.43
N PHE A 1014 15.90 -31.54 21.58
CA PHE A 1014 16.08 -32.70 22.47
C PHE A 1014 14.76 -33.17 23.08
N LYS A 1015 13.82 -32.23 23.28
CA LYS A 1015 12.46 -32.49 23.78
C LYS A 1015 11.53 -33.15 22.74
N LYS A 1016 11.72 -32.88 21.44
CA LYS A 1016 10.81 -33.30 20.36
C LYS A 1016 11.12 -34.66 19.71
N LYS A 1017 12.26 -35.31 19.98
CA LYS A 1017 12.48 -36.71 19.55
C LYS A 1017 12.02 -37.68 20.65
N LYS A 1018 10.91 -38.38 20.43
CA LYS A 1018 10.52 -39.59 21.17
C LYS A 1018 11.66 -40.63 21.09
N ASN A 1019 12.55 -40.63 22.08
CA ASN A 1019 13.36 -41.78 22.49
C ASN A 1019 14.01 -41.46 23.84
N LYS A 1020 13.24 -41.68 24.92
CA LYS A 1020 13.76 -41.65 26.30
C LYS A 1020 14.89 -42.69 26.49
N GLU A 1021 14.81 -43.84 25.82
CA GLU A 1021 15.81 -44.92 25.92
C GLU A 1021 17.19 -44.55 25.40
N ARG A 1022 17.28 -43.80 24.29
CA ARG A 1022 18.59 -43.45 23.69
C ARG A 1022 19.31 -42.36 24.48
N LEU A 1023 18.58 -41.53 25.24
CA LEU A 1023 19.15 -40.55 26.16
C LEU A 1023 19.64 -41.24 27.45
N THR A 1024 18.93 -42.28 27.90
CA THR A 1024 19.29 -43.06 29.08
C THR A 1024 20.54 -43.92 28.82
N ASN A 1025 20.62 -44.60 27.67
CA ASN A 1025 21.80 -45.42 27.33
C ASN A 1025 23.07 -44.58 27.05
N LEU A 1026 22.92 -43.33 26.60
CA LEU A 1026 24.05 -42.39 26.46
C LEU A 1026 24.55 -41.82 27.79
N LEU A 1027 23.74 -41.91 28.85
CA LEU A 1027 24.06 -41.47 30.21
C LEU A 1027 24.54 -42.62 31.11
N VAL A 1028 24.25 -43.88 30.77
CA VAL A 1028 24.63 -45.06 31.58
C VAL A 1028 26.06 -45.55 31.26
N ASP A 1029 26.56 -45.43 30.02
CA ASP A 1029 27.75 -46.19 29.62
C ASP A 1029 29.11 -45.47 29.71
N ASN A 1030 29.22 -44.19 30.06
CA ASN A 1030 30.54 -43.53 30.06
C ASN A 1030 30.71 -42.41 31.11
N TYR A 1031 31.07 -42.84 32.32
CA TYR A 1031 31.90 -42.15 33.32
C TYR A 1031 31.28 -41.28 34.44
N LEU A 1032 31.46 -41.82 35.67
CA LEU A 1032 31.87 -41.26 36.97
C LEU A 1032 30.86 -40.56 37.90
N GLY A 1033 30.44 -41.31 38.94
CA GLY A 1033 30.90 -40.95 40.29
C GLY A 1033 29.87 -40.56 41.35
N ILE A 1034 28.59 -40.94 41.22
CA ILE A 1034 27.59 -40.80 42.30
C ILE A 1034 26.85 -42.13 42.45
N ASP A 1035 26.81 -42.64 43.69
CA ASP A 1035 26.22 -43.92 44.08
C ASP A 1035 24.79 -44.13 43.56
N VAL A 1036 24.62 -45.21 42.80
CA VAL A 1036 23.37 -45.62 42.13
C VAL A 1036 22.53 -46.50 43.07
N ILE A 1037 22.20 -45.98 44.26
CA ILE A 1037 21.24 -46.65 45.15
C ILE A 1037 19.94 -45.85 45.34
N ASP A 1038 19.89 -44.54 45.08
CA ASP A 1038 18.64 -43.76 45.25
C ASP A 1038 17.99 -43.21 43.95
N ALA A 1039 18.59 -43.44 42.79
CA ALA A 1039 18.10 -42.92 41.50
C ALA A 1039 16.84 -43.62 40.95
N ARG A 1040 16.28 -44.63 41.64
CA ARG A 1040 14.92 -45.14 41.34
C ARG A 1040 13.81 -44.39 42.10
N LYS A 1041 14.15 -43.43 42.97
CA LYS A 1041 13.18 -42.63 43.74
C LYS A 1041 13.11 -41.15 43.38
N GLN A 1042 13.82 -40.70 42.33
CA GLN A 1042 13.74 -39.32 41.86
C GLN A 1042 13.19 -39.25 40.42
N ASP A 1043 11.87 -39.01 40.31
CA ASP A 1043 11.19 -38.56 39.09
C ASP A 1043 11.50 -37.07 38.79
N GLY A 1044 12.80 -36.72 38.69
CA GLY A 1044 13.30 -35.37 38.48
C GLY A 1044 14.08 -35.23 37.18
N LEU A 1045 13.39 -35.12 36.04
CA LEU A 1045 14.02 -34.68 34.78
C LEU A 1045 14.31 -33.18 34.84
N ILE A 1046 15.60 -32.83 34.70
CA ILE A 1046 16.15 -31.46 34.57
C ILE A 1046 15.36 -30.68 33.52
N ASN A 1047 14.65 -29.61 33.92
CA ASN A 1047 13.75 -28.84 33.06
C ASN A 1047 14.16 -27.37 32.87
N ASP A 1048 15.33 -26.95 33.35
CA ASP A 1048 15.82 -25.57 33.17
C ASP A 1048 16.79 -25.48 31.98
N PRO A 1049 16.46 -24.72 30.90
CA PRO A 1049 17.36 -24.43 29.79
C PRO A 1049 18.71 -23.86 30.22
N LYS A 1050 18.76 -23.15 31.37
CA LYS A 1050 19.99 -22.55 31.91
C LYS A 1050 21.02 -23.57 32.37
N GLU A 1051 20.60 -24.75 32.84
CA GLU A 1051 21.52 -25.82 33.24
C GLU A 1051 22.10 -26.58 32.03
N ILE A 1052 21.35 -26.68 30.92
CA ILE A 1052 21.86 -27.29 29.68
C ILE A 1052 22.86 -26.35 28.98
N THR A 1053 22.69 -25.02 29.03
CA THR A 1053 23.72 -24.07 28.56
C THR A 1053 25.05 -24.20 29.30
N LYS A 1054 25.04 -24.54 30.60
CA LYS A 1054 26.28 -24.85 31.35
C LYS A 1054 26.98 -26.11 30.84
N SER A 1055 26.24 -27.06 30.26
CA SER A 1055 26.80 -28.30 29.70
C SER A 1055 27.41 -28.15 28.28
N LEU A 1056 27.21 -27.00 27.61
CA LEU A 1056 27.62 -26.75 26.21
C LEU A 1056 28.74 -25.72 26.03
N ASN A 1057 29.39 -25.23 27.11
CA ASN A 1057 30.43 -24.18 27.04
C ASN A 1057 30.05 -22.98 26.13
N PHE A 1058 28.78 -22.58 26.16
CA PHE A 1058 28.21 -21.52 25.31
C PHE A 1058 28.11 -20.20 26.07
N ILE A 1059 28.62 -19.11 25.49
CA ILE A 1059 28.56 -17.75 26.04
C ILE A 1059 27.89 -16.82 25.02
N SER A 1060 26.97 -15.97 25.47
CA SER A 1060 26.38 -14.91 24.65
C SER A 1060 26.84 -13.56 25.19
N ALA A 1061 27.35 -12.70 24.30
CA ALA A 1061 27.99 -11.45 24.64
C ALA A 1061 27.67 -10.36 23.61
N ASP A 1062 27.41 -9.14 24.11
CA ASP A 1062 27.28 -7.95 23.26
C ASP A 1062 28.64 -7.26 23.12
N ILE A 1063 29.29 -7.50 21.99
CA ILE A 1063 30.67 -7.10 21.76
C ILE A 1063 30.85 -5.57 21.72
N ALA A 1064 29.79 -4.80 21.46
CA ALA A 1064 29.82 -3.34 21.43
C ALA A 1064 29.94 -2.71 22.83
N THR A 1065 29.74 -3.50 23.89
CA THR A 1065 29.78 -3.06 25.29
C THR A 1065 30.92 -3.70 26.10
N MET A 1066 31.77 -4.50 25.47
CA MET A 1066 32.83 -5.23 26.15
C MET A 1066 34.13 -4.43 26.21
N GLU A 1067 34.30 -3.65 27.28
CA GLU A 1067 35.62 -3.35 27.80
C GLU A 1067 35.97 -4.47 28.82
N ASN A 1068 36.81 -5.44 28.44
CA ASN A 1068 37.59 -6.33 29.34
C ASN A 1068 36.90 -7.52 30.05
N VAL A 1069 36.29 -8.51 29.36
CA VAL A 1069 35.72 -9.70 30.07
C VAL A 1069 36.08 -11.07 29.48
N VAL A 1070 36.80 -11.17 28.36
CA VAL A 1070 37.04 -12.47 27.70
C VAL A 1070 38.50 -12.63 27.29
N ASP A 1071 39.16 -13.71 27.73
CA ASP A 1071 40.56 -14.01 27.39
C ASP A 1071 40.75 -14.31 25.89
N ASP A 1072 41.97 -14.08 25.39
CA ASP A 1072 42.36 -14.39 24.01
C ASP A 1072 42.27 -15.91 23.74
N ASP A 1073 41.93 -16.28 22.49
CA ASP A 1073 42.00 -17.66 21.99
C ASP A 1073 41.21 -18.72 22.77
N VAL A 1074 40.10 -18.32 23.40
CA VAL A 1074 39.28 -19.22 24.23
C VAL A 1074 38.29 -20.05 23.42
N PHE A 1075 37.70 -19.51 22.36
CA PHE A 1075 36.54 -20.11 21.71
C PHE A 1075 36.89 -20.89 20.46
N ASP A 1076 36.28 -22.06 20.30
CA ASP A 1076 36.39 -22.86 19.09
C ASP A 1076 35.55 -22.27 17.94
N ILE A 1077 34.42 -21.64 18.28
CA ILE A 1077 33.48 -21.07 17.30
C ILE A 1077 32.95 -19.72 17.81
N ALA A 1078 32.98 -18.70 16.96
CA ALA A 1078 32.22 -17.47 17.14
C ALA A 1078 31.07 -17.37 16.13
N VAL A 1079 29.96 -16.76 16.53
CA VAL A 1079 28.79 -16.52 15.68
C VAL A 1079 28.46 -15.02 15.62
N LEU A 1080 28.21 -14.50 14.42
CA LEU A 1080 27.72 -13.14 14.18
C LEU A 1080 26.40 -13.19 13.41
N SER A 1081 25.33 -12.66 14.00
CA SER A 1081 24.02 -12.57 13.37
C SER A 1081 23.35 -11.21 13.58
N ARG A 1082 22.73 -10.69 12.51
CA ARG A 1082 21.87 -9.49 12.39
C ARG A 1082 22.32 -8.18 13.10
N SER A 1083 22.33 -7.13 12.28
CA SER A 1083 22.08 -5.71 12.60
C SER A 1083 23.13 -4.87 13.35
N LEU A 1084 23.77 -5.29 14.44
CA LEU A 1084 24.51 -4.30 15.28
C LEU A 1084 26.00 -4.11 14.96
N TRP A 1085 26.67 -5.08 14.34
CA TRP A 1085 28.12 -4.99 14.10
C TRP A 1085 28.50 -4.17 12.86
N ALA A 1086 27.58 -3.87 11.94
CA ALA A 1086 27.92 -3.27 10.65
C ALA A 1086 28.40 -1.80 10.75
N THR A 1087 28.02 -1.09 11.81
CA THR A 1087 28.48 0.28 12.10
C THR A 1087 29.91 0.31 12.64
N ASN A 1088 30.36 -0.75 13.33
CA ASN A 1088 31.76 -0.89 13.78
C ASN A 1088 32.42 -2.20 13.30
N LYS A 1089 32.25 -2.50 12.01
CA LYS A 1089 32.51 -3.81 11.42
C LYS A 1089 33.94 -4.34 11.55
N ASN A 1090 34.94 -3.47 11.53
CA ASN A 1090 36.34 -3.91 11.64
C ASN A 1090 36.70 -4.28 13.08
N ASP A 1091 36.26 -3.49 14.06
CA ASP A 1091 36.59 -3.75 15.46
C ASP A 1091 35.89 -5.03 15.94
N VAL A 1092 34.64 -5.26 15.53
CA VAL A 1092 33.93 -6.51 15.85
C VAL A 1092 34.60 -7.73 15.22
N LEU A 1093 35.06 -7.63 13.97
CA LEU A 1093 35.75 -8.74 13.30
C LEU A 1093 37.15 -9.01 13.87
N LYS A 1094 37.85 -7.97 14.33
CA LYS A 1094 39.12 -8.10 15.06
C LYS A 1094 38.91 -8.76 16.41
N GLU A 1095 37.89 -8.35 17.14
CA GLU A 1095 37.57 -8.89 18.46
C GLU A 1095 37.09 -10.34 18.37
N ALA A 1096 36.25 -10.66 17.39
CA ALA A 1096 35.88 -12.04 17.07
C ALA A 1096 37.13 -12.89 16.75
N ARG A 1097 38.14 -12.32 16.11
CA ARG A 1097 39.40 -13.02 15.80
C ARG A 1097 40.27 -13.16 17.03
N ARG A 1098 40.27 -12.19 17.95
CA ARG A 1098 40.98 -12.22 19.24
C ARG A 1098 40.50 -13.38 20.11
N VAL A 1099 39.19 -13.53 20.25
CA VAL A 1099 38.59 -14.52 21.17
C VAL A 1099 38.50 -15.94 20.59
N VAL A 1100 38.54 -16.09 19.26
CA VAL A 1100 38.52 -17.40 18.60
C VAL A 1100 39.92 -17.96 18.51
N LYS A 1101 40.12 -19.19 18.96
CA LYS A 1101 41.40 -19.89 18.95
C LYS A 1101 41.94 -20.13 17.54
N HIS A 1102 43.24 -20.35 17.42
CA HIS A 1102 43.85 -20.79 16.15
C HIS A 1102 43.19 -22.06 15.60
N GLY A 1103 42.89 -22.07 14.29
CA GLY A 1103 42.11 -23.12 13.63
C GLY A 1103 40.60 -23.09 13.94
N GLY A 1104 40.16 -22.19 14.82
CA GLY A 1104 38.76 -21.96 15.18
C GLY A 1104 37.96 -21.27 14.06
N ARG A 1105 36.63 -21.28 14.18
CA ARG A 1105 35.72 -20.84 13.11
C ARG A 1105 34.88 -19.64 13.48
N LEU A 1106 34.68 -18.72 12.54
CA LEU A 1106 33.66 -17.68 12.61
C LEU A 1106 32.51 -18.02 11.68
N ILE A 1107 31.28 -17.98 12.18
CA ILE A 1107 30.06 -18.19 11.40
C ILE A 1107 29.34 -16.85 11.28
N VAL A 1108 29.15 -16.36 10.06
CA VAL A 1108 28.44 -15.11 9.78
C VAL A 1108 27.11 -15.39 9.10
N CYS A 1109 26.04 -14.83 9.65
CA CYS A 1109 24.68 -14.89 9.11
C CYS A 1109 24.12 -13.47 8.90
N GLU A 1110 24.06 -13.00 7.65
CA GLU A 1110 23.65 -11.63 7.31
C GLU A 1110 22.81 -11.58 6.03
N PRO A 1111 21.86 -10.62 5.90
CA PRO A 1111 21.12 -10.42 4.67
C PRO A 1111 22.03 -10.06 3.49
N PHE A 1112 21.84 -10.70 2.35
CA PHE A 1112 22.62 -10.54 1.11
C PHE A 1112 22.66 -9.08 0.65
N MET A 1113 21.49 -8.46 0.55
CA MET A 1113 21.34 -7.09 0.01
C MET A 1113 22.02 -6.02 0.88
N ARG A 1114 22.23 -6.29 2.17
CA ARG A 1114 22.90 -5.34 3.07
C ARG A 1114 24.34 -5.07 2.66
N TRP A 1115 25.00 -6.08 2.10
CA TRP A 1115 26.40 -6.03 1.72
C TRP A 1115 26.58 -5.96 0.20
N TRP A 1116 25.49 -5.85 -0.57
CA TRP A 1116 25.53 -5.74 -2.02
C TRP A 1116 25.87 -4.33 -2.47
N ASP A 1117 26.90 -4.20 -3.29
CA ASP A 1117 27.22 -2.95 -3.98
C ASP A 1117 26.48 -2.86 -5.31
N LYS A 1118 25.72 -1.79 -5.49
CA LYS A 1118 24.99 -1.56 -6.75
C LYS A 1118 25.91 -1.09 -7.87
N GLU A 1119 27.01 -0.40 -7.56
CA GLU A 1119 27.92 0.15 -8.57
C GLU A 1119 28.88 -0.92 -9.07
N THR A 1120 29.51 -1.66 -8.16
CA THR A 1120 30.48 -2.71 -8.53
C THR A 1120 29.83 -4.07 -8.81
N LYS A 1121 28.53 -4.24 -8.52
CA LYS A 1121 27.79 -5.51 -8.60
C LYS A 1121 28.47 -6.66 -7.85
N THR A 1122 29.12 -6.35 -6.72
CA THR A 1122 29.78 -7.34 -5.87
C THR A 1122 29.29 -7.28 -4.44
N ASN A 1123 29.39 -8.39 -3.72
CA ASN A 1123 29.09 -8.40 -2.29
C ASN A 1123 30.34 -8.06 -1.46
N LYS A 1124 30.27 -6.97 -0.68
CA LYS A 1124 31.36 -6.44 0.12
C LYS A 1124 31.67 -7.24 1.39
N LEU A 1125 30.85 -8.20 1.78
CA LEU A 1125 31.04 -8.97 3.03
C LEU A 1125 32.27 -9.90 2.95
N VAL A 1126 32.45 -10.60 1.82
CA VAL A 1126 33.57 -11.52 1.63
C VAL A 1126 34.93 -10.78 1.64
N PRO A 1127 35.11 -9.70 0.85
CA PRO A 1127 36.34 -8.89 0.91
C PRO A 1127 36.60 -8.30 2.30
N LEU A 1128 35.56 -7.92 3.03
CA LEU A 1128 35.70 -7.38 4.39
C LEU A 1128 36.21 -8.42 5.39
N LEU A 1129 35.71 -9.66 5.32
CA LEU A 1129 36.17 -10.76 6.17
C LEU A 1129 37.63 -11.09 5.88
N GLN A 1130 37.99 -11.21 4.60
CA GLN A 1130 39.37 -11.46 4.17
C GLN A 1130 40.32 -10.33 4.59
N LYS A 1131 39.91 -9.05 4.46
CA LYS A 1131 40.70 -7.90 4.92
C LYS A 1131 40.96 -7.92 6.44
N ASN A 1132 40.07 -8.52 7.23
CA ASN A 1132 40.25 -8.72 8.66
C ASN A 1132 40.90 -10.08 9.00
N GLY A 1133 41.63 -10.66 8.04
CA GLY A 1133 42.46 -11.86 8.19
C GLY A 1133 41.72 -13.19 8.12
N TRP A 1134 40.39 -13.21 7.93
CA TRP A 1134 39.60 -14.43 7.95
C TRP A 1134 39.70 -15.20 6.63
N ILE A 1135 39.96 -16.51 6.71
CA ILE A 1135 39.98 -17.39 5.53
C ILE A 1135 38.57 -17.96 5.34
N ILE A 1136 37.97 -17.77 4.17
CA ILE A 1136 36.66 -18.33 3.87
C ILE A 1136 36.79 -19.84 3.63
N VAL A 1137 36.11 -20.63 4.45
CA VAL A 1137 36.13 -22.10 4.38
C VAL A 1137 34.94 -22.61 3.57
N ASP A 1138 33.78 -21.99 3.75
CA ASP A 1138 32.55 -22.40 3.06
C ASP A 1138 31.62 -21.19 2.88
N LYS A 1139 30.87 -21.20 1.79
CA LYS A 1139 29.89 -20.17 1.43
C LYS A 1139 28.63 -20.85 0.94
N ILE A 1140 27.61 -20.87 1.78
CA ILE A 1140 26.30 -21.41 1.41
C ILE A 1140 25.42 -20.23 1.01
N ASN A 1141 25.15 -20.12 -0.29
CA ASN A 1141 24.08 -19.28 -0.79
C ASN A 1141 22.78 -20.07 -0.64
N THR A 1142 21.90 -19.69 0.29
CA THR A 1142 20.54 -20.21 0.25
C THR A 1142 19.78 -19.42 -0.81
N GLU A 1143 19.65 -19.99 -2.01
CA GLU A 1143 18.65 -19.55 -2.99
C GLU A 1143 17.27 -19.84 -2.38
N LEU A 1144 16.67 -18.82 -1.80
CA LEU A 1144 15.22 -18.75 -1.66
C LEU A 1144 14.70 -18.32 -3.03
N GLY A 1145 13.60 -18.93 -3.48
CA GLY A 1145 13.00 -18.74 -4.80
C GLY A 1145 12.93 -17.27 -5.24
N GLN A 1146 12.96 -17.05 -6.55
CA GLN A 1146 13.32 -15.80 -7.23
C GLN A 1146 12.51 -14.53 -6.87
N ASP A 1147 11.52 -14.60 -5.98
CA ASP A 1147 10.56 -13.54 -5.71
C ASP A 1147 10.77 -12.75 -4.41
N ASP A 1148 11.81 -13.02 -3.62
CA ASP A 1148 11.99 -12.30 -2.34
C ASP A 1148 13.45 -11.91 -2.04
N LYS A 1149 13.95 -10.92 -2.81
CA LYS A 1149 15.34 -10.45 -2.77
C LYS A 1149 15.80 -9.88 -1.41
N TYR A 1150 14.88 -9.53 -0.51
CA TYR A 1150 15.20 -9.02 0.83
C TYR A 1150 15.41 -10.12 1.88
N ASN A 1151 15.03 -11.37 1.56
CA ASN A 1151 15.10 -12.52 2.48
C ASN A 1151 16.25 -13.49 2.15
N VAL A 1152 17.11 -13.18 1.19
CA VAL A 1152 18.32 -13.97 0.90
C VAL A 1152 19.38 -13.68 1.98
N PHE A 1153 19.84 -14.71 2.70
CA PHE A 1153 20.92 -14.60 3.70
C PHE A 1153 22.22 -15.24 3.18
N PHE A 1154 23.35 -14.60 3.48
CA PHE A 1154 24.66 -15.23 3.39
C PHE A 1154 24.96 -16.03 4.64
N TYR A 1155 25.44 -17.26 4.41
CA TYR A 1155 26.10 -18.06 5.43
C TYR A 1155 27.55 -18.23 5.01
N ILE A 1156 28.44 -17.61 5.77
CA ILE A 1156 29.87 -17.66 5.50
C ILE A 1156 30.55 -18.26 6.71
N ILE A 1157 31.28 -19.34 6.48
CA ILE A 1157 32.14 -19.95 7.49
C ILE A 1157 33.56 -19.49 7.20
N CYS A 1158 34.18 -18.89 8.21
CA CYS A 1158 35.58 -18.51 8.14
C CYS A 1158 36.41 -19.30 9.14
N ARG A 1159 37.72 -19.43 8.89
CA ARG A 1159 38.70 -19.98 9.82
C ARG A 1159 39.73 -18.91 10.18
N LYS A 1160 40.18 -18.91 11.44
CA LYS A 1160 41.37 -18.20 11.88
C LYS A 1160 42.59 -19.09 11.62
N ASP A 1161 43.50 -18.65 10.76
CA ASP A 1161 44.87 -19.16 10.67
C ASP A 1161 45.84 -18.03 10.99
N ASP A 1162 47.03 -18.40 11.44
CA ASP A 1162 48.15 -17.49 11.60
C ASP A 1162 48.79 -17.32 10.22
N TYR A 1163 48.83 -16.09 9.74
CA TYR A 1163 49.82 -15.69 8.76
C TYR A 1163 50.92 -14.95 9.54
N GLU A 1164 52.02 -15.65 9.81
CA GLU A 1164 53.35 -15.04 9.74
C GLU A 1164 53.87 -15.23 8.31
N ASN A 1165 53.51 -14.26 7.46
CA ASN A 1165 54.38 -13.53 6.52
C ASN A 1165 53.54 -12.62 5.63
#